data_AF-A0A5C6Q310-F1
#
_entry.id   AF-A0A5C6Q310-F1
#
_cell.length_a   1.000
_cell.length_b   1.000
_cell.length_c   1.000
_cell.angle_alpha   90.00
_cell.angle_beta   90.00
_cell.angle_gamma   90.00
#
_symmetry.space_group_name_H-M   'P 1'
#
loop_
_entity.id
_entity.type
_entity.pdbx_description
1 polymer ?
#
loop_
_entity_poly.entity_id
_entity_poly.type
_entity_poly.pdbx_seq_one_letter_code
_entity_poly.pdbx_strand_id
1 'polypeptide(L)'
;MRYLTIALILPIMAFAKQTPFNEAMTAEISSAIVSQSLPTMQKSSTKVSTLAPPPGGGDPGGDPGGGGFGIANEDILARMSVKDSVTPYTTDLLGEHIDLNSGTIGFSHTDLVAKGIGPDIVIGRKFYPEAAGLTAYNSAFFDDWLLEVPAIHTTLLFNGSRYSGSWGIGKQCSGPLNPGGISSHGSVFESHEYWNGDSLILPGRQEKLVEKNGRKTKSNWKFDCFTRTGGNGEGFIGHSPDGLKYTFDKMRLISAKGIYRDYKVTSRYQAFMLASKVEDRFGNWIQYNYSGNKLTSITSSDGRTVSMAYGTGSHLNHITKVSYNGRHWTYSYGSTKGLDSVTRPDGKNWLFDLSPYGNAKPTVGTRDGDKMDDCAYTINYTPKNSTASITHPDGVTGTFQFEGKVQGRSNTLETTTSNNGPYIQPQCYATMSIIQKVLEGPGMSKMTWNYDYSENTGFAANENIHSSMLLKGTLPSNINNKDYKWTQVIAPDNSRTKYYHNRDYSSYLDGSLVAVEEFDTNGAMLLQTKKTFTRQNIGNVGFELSSGVAHSNRALIASEVKEYYRVGGKDVFTLLTTSYDIYGKPTQTHQYNDANGNKHKYIQTTYNNDLTHWLIGRPYQTKVFNGSIYKEVAKTTYHSATGRYKSQPADQYSFGRWHTNYTYLLNGLPNKITRNANNQWVKYSNYYRGIPRTIQTPKSRSTDFQYGYRIVNANAQVTKITDFEGNCENYSYNTLGRLILIDPCDAKWSNTNISYSQTSGGIGIPGTVSDMTVQTVSQGDYRKQTFYDGLLRPMAVKEWDNNDSSNTTRYVRTNFNYLNKPIFQSQQTSSASTYYGINYSYDGLGRPKAVNNNAISGQISYRYLVNDKVEVNDNKGNVTTTTYLSYASPSQSMPILINSPANV
;
A
#
# COMPACT_ATOMS: atom_id res chain seq x y z
N MET A 1 4.27 -33.18 -40.91
CA MET A 1 4.69 -34.03 -39.76
C MET A 1 4.11 -33.44 -38.48
N ARG A 2 3.65 -34.32 -37.59
CA ARG A 2 2.75 -34.06 -36.45
C ARG A 2 3.42 -33.27 -35.30
N TYR A 3 2.64 -32.33 -34.76
CA TYR A 3 2.42 -31.91 -33.36
C TYR A 3 3.57 -31.90 -32.31
N LEU A 4 3.73 -30.75 -31.62
CA LEU A 4 3.30 -30.57 -30.22
C LEU A 4 3.41 -29.09 -29.81
N THR A 5 2.29 -28.45 -29.48
CA THR A 5 2.24 -27.06 -28.97
C THR A 5 1.82 -27.12 -27.50
N ILE A 6 2.76 -26.89 -26.57
CA ILE A 6 2.51 -26.82 -25.13
C ILE A 6 2.28 -25.35 -24.76
N ALA A 7 1.06 -25.01 -24.34
CA ALA A 7 0.72 -23.72 -23.77
C ALA A 7 0.96 -23.74 -22.24
N LEU A 8 1.93 -22.95 -21.76
CA LEU A 8 2.21 -22.75 -20.34
C LEU A 8 1.47 -21.49 -19.85
N ILE A 9 0.49 -21.68 -18.97
CA ILE A 9 -0.27 -20.63 -18.27
C ILE A 9 0.29 -20.51 -16.85
N LEU A 10 0.78 -19.33 -16.47
CA LEU A 10 1.20 -19.00 -15.10
C LEU A 10 0.14 -18.11 -14.42
N PRO A 11 -0.42 -18.50 -13.25
CA PRO A 11 -1.32 -17.65 -12.48
C PRO A 11 -0.55 -16.78 -11.48
N ILE A 12 -0.87 -15.48 -11.47
CA ILE A 12 -0.34 -14.45 -10.57
C ILE A 12 -1.04 -14.56 -9.21
N MET A 13 -0.29 -14.84 -8.13
CA MET A 13 -0.78 -14.82 -6.75
C MET A 13 -0.68 -13.42 -6.14
N ALA A 14 -1.79 -12.93 -5.60
CA ALA A 14 -1.87 -11.77 -4.72
C ALA A 14 -1.63 -12.21 -3.26
N PHE A 15 -0.56 -11.71 -2.63
CA PHE A 15 -0.41 -11.74 -1.17
C PHE A 15 -0.40 -10.30 -0.65
N ALA A 16 -1.36 -10.00 0.21
CA ALA A 16 -1.56 -8.70 0.84
C ALA A 16 -0.56 -8.46 1.98
N LYS A 17 0.03 -7.25 1.94
CA LYS A 17 0.53 -6.37 3.01
C LYS A 17 0.56 -6.93 4.44
N GLN A 18 1.77 -7.03 5.01
CA GLN A 18 2.08 -6.60 6.38
C GLN A 18 3.60 -6.47 6.60
N THR A 19 4.00 -5.38 7.27
CA THR A 19 5.33 -4.93 7.77
C THR A 19 6.34 -4.28 6.81
N PRO A 20 6.83 -3.06 7.12
CA PRO A 20 7.85 -2.35 6.35
C PRO A 20 9.24 -2.83 6.78
N PHE A 21 9.98 -3.44 5.86
CA PHE A 21 11.42 -3.62 6.01
C PHE A 21 12.03 -3.39 4.62
N ASN A 22 12.69 -2.24 4.46
CA ASN A 22 13.55 -1.84 3.35
C ASN A 22 13.08 -2.26 1.93
N GLU A 23 12.17 -1.48 1.36
CA GLU A 23 11.60 -1.65 0.01
C GLU A 23 12.62 -1.63 -1.13
N ALA A 24 13.89 -1.28 -0.90
CA ALA A 24 14.91 -1.21 -1.94
C ALA A 24 15.38 -2.60 -2.46
N MET A 25 15.40 -3.64 -1.62
CA MET A 25 15.79 -5.00 -2.05
C MET A 25 14.60 -5.86 -2.46
N THR A 26 13.43 -5.64 -1.87
CA THR A 26 12.19 -6.35 -2.23
C THR A 26 11.59 -5.84 -3.54
N ALA A 27 11.80 -4.56 -3.92
CA ALA A 27 11.39 -4.05 -5.22
C ALA A 27 12.15 -4.69 -6.40
N GLU A 28 13.43 -5.05 -6.23
CA GLU A 28 14.19 -5.77 -7.26
C GLU A 28 13.78 -7.25 -7.36
N ILE A 29 13.25 -7.86 -6.30
CA ILE A 29 12.80 -9.26 -6.30
C ILE A 29 11.33 -9.40 -6.75
N SER A 30 10.45 -8.45 -6.39
CA SER A 30 9.03 -8.48 -6.78
C SER A 30 8.77 -7.98 -8.20
N SER A 31 9.62 -7.10 -8.77
CA SER A 31 9.47 -6.62 -10.15
C SER A 31 9.91 -7.64 -11.23
N ALA A 32 10.58 -8.72 -10.83
CA ALA A 32 10.96 -9.84 -11.70
C ALA A 32 9.77 -10.77 -12.02
N ILE A 33 8.71 -10.77 -11.21
CA ILE A 33 7.57 -11.69 -11.34
C ILE A 33 6.38 -11.02 -12.09
N VAL A 34 6.28 -9.69 -12.09
CA VAL A 34 5.10 -8.98 -12.65
C VAL A 34 5.33 -8.41 -14.08
N SER A 35 6.56 -8.42 -14.61
CA SER A 35 6.87 -7.86 -15.94
C SER A 35 6.92 -8.87 -17.10
N GLN A 36 6.55 -10.14 -16.89
CA GLN A 36 6.54 -11.15 -17.96
C GLN A 36 5.13 -11.38 -18.54
N SER A 37 4.60 -10.39 -19.27
CA SER A 37 3.52 -10.63 -20.24
C SER A 37 3.31 -9.46 -21.22
N LEU A 38 4.37 -9.01 -21.88
CA LEU A 38 4.29 -8.35 -23.20
C LEU A 38 5.50 -8.81 -24.03
N PRO A 39 5.36 -9.03 -25.34
CA PRO A 39 6.42 -9.62 -26.16
C PRO A 39 7.57 -8.63 -26.35
N THR A 40 8.66 -8.82 -25.63
CA THR A 40 9.99 -8.40 -26.07
C THR A 40 10.62 -9.55 -26.83
N MET A 41 10.94 -9.32 -28.11
CA MET A 41 11.70 -10.28 -28.91
C MET A 41 13.06 -10.56 -28.26
N GLN A 42 13.43 -11.84 -28.38
CA GLN A 42 14.68 -12.51 -28.05
C GLN A 42 15.94 -11.62 -28.06
N LYS A 43 16.59 -11.50 -26.91
CA LYS A 43 18.01 -11.90 -26.82
C LYS A 43 18.02 -13.31 -26.21
N SER A 44 18.79 -14.21 -26.83
CA SER A 44 18.91 -15.61 -26.43
C SER A 44 19.34 -15.72 -24.96
N SER A 45 18.43 -16.18 -24.09
CA SER A 45 18.76 -16.70 -22.76
C SER A 45 17.87 -17.92 -22.50
N THR A 46 18.48 -19.10 -22.53
CA THR A 46 17.86 -20.39 -22.22
C THR A 46 17.37 -20.42 -20.77
N LYS A 47 16.07 -20.26 -20.56
CA LYS A 47 15.44 -20.44 -19.24
C LYS A 47 15.44 -21.92 -18.85
N VAL A 48 16.23 -22.30 -17.85
CA VAL A 48 16.12 -23.60 -17.17
C VAL A 48 15.18 -23.45 -15.97
N SER A 49 14.08 -24.20 -15.99
CA SER A 49 13.12 -24.35 -14.89
C SER A 49 13.79 -25.05 -13.69
N THR A 50 13.68 -24.47 -12.50
CA THR A 50 14.04 -25.14 -11.25
C THR A 50 13.00 -26.21 -10.93
N LEU A 51 13.17 -27.39 -11.53
CA LEU A 51 12.46 -28.61 -11.11
C LEU A 51 12.97 -29.05 -9.74
N ALA A 52 12.04 -29.45 -8.87
CA ALA A 52 12.34 -30.14 -7.63
C ALA A 52 13.18 -31.40 -7.91
N PRO A 53 14.15 -31.76 -7.05
CA PRO A 53 14.87 -33.02 -7.22
C PRO A 53 13.89 -34.20 -7.05
N PRO A 54 13.91 -35.22 -7.94
CA PRO A 54 13.09 -36.41 -7.80
C PRO A 54 13.51 -37.23 -6.56
N PRO A 55 12.57 -37.96 -5.93
CA PRO A 55 12.88 -38.87 -4.83
C PRO A 55 13.75 -40.04 -5.33
N GLY A 56 14.75 -40.41 -4.53
CA GLY A 56 15.77 -41.39 -4.88
C GLY A 56 15.23 -42.80 -5.14
N GLY A 57 15.67 -43.38 -6.26
CA GLY A 57 15.73 -44.81 -6.48
C GLY A 57 17.22 -45.19 -6.63
N GLY A 58 17.65 -46.19 -5.87
CA GLY A 58 19.03 -46.67 -5.89
C GLY A 58 19.30 -47.62 -7.05
N ASP A 59 20.51 -47.54 -7.61
CA ASP A 59 21.24 -48.68 -8.15
C ASP A 59 22.76 -48.38 -8.09
N PRO A 60 23.63 -49.37 -7.81
CA PRO A 60 25.07 -49.17 -7.61
C PRO A 60 25.86 -49.51 -8.87
N GLY A 61 26.67 -48.58 -9.36
CA GLY A 61 27.58 -48.85 -10.48
C GLY A 61 28.33 -47.59 -10.90
N GLY A 62 29.65 -47.64 -10.87
CA GLY A 62 30.52 -46.46 -10.90
C GLY A 62 30.72 -45.83 -12.27
N ASP A 63 30.92 -44.51 -12.24
CA ASP A 63 31.80 -43.78 -13.16
C ASP A 63 32.21 -42.44 -12.48
N PRO A 64 33.53 -42.13 -12.33
CA PRO A 64 33.98 -40.87 -11.78
C PRO A 64 34.35 -39.90 -12.91
N GLY A 65 33.45 -38.99 -13.30
CA GLY A 65 33.86 -37.89 -14.18
C GLY A 65 32.75 -37.06 -14.83
N GLY A 66 32.68 -35.79 -14.43
CA GLY A 66 32.44 -34.70 -15.37
C GLY A 66 31.00 -34.32 -15.69
N GLY A 67 30.61 -33.09 -15.31
CA GLY A 67 29.42 -32.44 -15.89
C GLY A 67 28.57 -31.60 -14.95
N GLY A 68 29.09 -31.13 -13.82
CA GLY A 68 28.41 -30.09 -13.05
C GLY A 68 28.37 -28.78 -13.85
N PHE A 69 27.24 -28.48 -14.49
CA PHE A 69 26.99 -27.17 -15.06
C PHE A 69 27.05 -26.12 -13.94
N GLY A 70 28.20 -25.47 -13.80
CA GLY A 70 28.37 -24.32 -12.93
C GLY A 70 27.56 -23.17 -13.50
N ILE A 71 26.34 -23.00 -12.99
CA ILE A 71 25.45 -21.88 -13.29
C ILE A 71 26.17 -20.61 -12.86
N ALA A 72 26.82 -19.93 -13.80
CA ALA A 72 27.05 -18.50 -13.64
C ALA A 72 25.67 -17.86 -13.50
N ASN A 73 25.55 -17.04 -12.47
CA ASN A 73 24.32 -16.49 -11.93
C ASN A 73 23.72 -15.48 -12.93
N GLU A 74 23.05 -15.94 -14.01
CA GLU A 74 22.35 -15.10 -15.02
C GLU A 74 21.48 -14.01 -14.36
N ASP A 75 20.97 -14.32 -13.16
CA ASP A 75 20.27 -13.42 -12.26
C ASP A 75 21.02 -12.12 -11.91
N ILE A 76 22.36 -12.12 -11.79
CA ILE A 76 23.10 -10.92 -11.37
C ILE A 76 23.17 -9.89 -12.51
N LEU A 77 23.44 -10.34 -13.74
CA LEU A 77 23.47 -9.45 -14.91
C LEU A 77 22.07 -8.89 -15.20
N ALA A 78 21.04 -9.73 -15.09
CA ALA A 78 19.64 -9.27 -15.17
C ALA A 78 19.31 -8.20 -14.13
N ARG A 79 19.79 -8.36 -12.87
CA ARG A 79 19.66 -7.35 -11.79
C ARG A 79 20.55 -6.12 -11.97
N MET A 80 21.52 -6.14 -12.89
CA MET A 80 22.34 -4.97 -13.23
C MET A 80 21.69 -4.10 -14.31
N SER A 81 20.89 -4.70 -15.20
CA SER A 81 20.23 -3.97 -16.29
C SER A 81 19.24 -2.92 -15.78
N VAL A 82 19.25 -1.75 -16.43
CA VAL A 82 18.26 -0.69 -16.22
C VAL A 82 17.10 -0.89 -17.21
N LYS A 83 15.87 -1.00 -16.72
CA LYS A 83 14.68 -1.16 -17.55
C LYS A 83 14.20 0.19 -18.10
N ASP A 84 13.75 0.21 -19.35
CA ASP A 84 13.14 1.34 -20.05
C ASP A 84 11.59 1.32 -20.02
N SER A 85 11.01 0.30 -19.38
CA SER A 85 9.56 0.11 -19.29
C SER A 85 8.88 1.15 -18.41
N VAL A 86 7.80 1.75 -18.90
CA VAL A 86 6.90 2.60 -18.11
C VAL A 86 5.96 1.72 -17.27
N THR A 87 5.88 1.99 -15.96
CA THR A 87 4.95 1.29 -15.06
C THR A 87 3.56 1.90 -15.15
N PRO A 88 2.50 1.11 -15.46
CA PRO A 88 1.14 1.61 -15.44
C PRO A 88 0.70 2.03 -14.03
N TYR A 89 -0.13 3.07 -13.97
CA TYR A 89 -0.86 3.48 -12.79
C TYR A 89 -2.00 2.51 -12.47
N THR A 90 -2.36 2.41 -11.19
CA THR A 90 -3.59 1.76 -10.75
C THR A 90 -4.75 2.76 -10.71
N THR A 91 -5.95 2.29 -10.41
CA THR A 91 -7.12 3.15 -10.19
C THR A 91 -7.01 4.04 -8.95
N ASP A 92 -5.94 3.90 -8.16
CA ASP A 92 -5.70 4.67 -6.93
C ASP A 92 -4.65 5.78 -7.16
N LEU A 93 -4.36 6.12 -8.43
CA LEU A 93 -3.30 7.06 -8.81
C LEU A 93 -3.45 8.46 -8.22
N LEU A 94 -4.67 8.85 -7.84
CA LEU A 94 -4.96 10.17 -7.27
C LEU A 94 -4.72 10.22 -5.76
N GLY A 95 -4.24 9.12 -5.18
CA GLY A 95 -3.85 9.03 -3.77
C GLY A 95 -5.03 8.96 -2.80
N GLU A 96 -6.22 8.63 -3.28
CA GLU A 96 -7.41 8.58 -2.45
C GLU A 96 -7.42 7.38 -1.51
N HIS A 97 -7.97 7.60 -0.32
CA HIS A 97 -8.20 6.58 0.70
C HIS A 97 -9.63 6.72 1.20
N ILE A 98 -10.46 5.73 0.90
CA ILE A 98 -11.86 5.70 1.30
C ILE A 98 -11.99 4.81 2.54
N ASP A 99 -12.47 5.38 3.64
CA ASP A 99 -12.89 4.60 4.80
C ASP A 99 -14.26 3.98 4.52
N LEU A 100 -14.28 2.70 4.17
CA LEU A 100 -15.52 1.98 3.87
C LEU A 100 -16.45 1.83 5.09
N ASN A 101 -16.00 2.10 6.31
CA ASN A 101 -16.88 2.14 7.47
C ASN A 101 -17.73 3.41 7.54
N SER A 102 -17.19 4.56 7.12
CA SER A 102 -17.86 5.88 7.23
C SER A 102 -18.18 6.53 5.88
N GLY A 103 -17.60 6.04 4.80
CA GLY A 103 -17.62 6.66 3.48
C GLY A 103 -16.75 7.91 3.34
N THR A 104 -16.03 8.31 4.39
CA THR A 104 -15.13 9.48 4.31
C THR A 104 -13.95 9.20 3.40
N ILE A 105 -13.45 10.23 2.72
CA ILE A 105 -12.28 10.14 1.84
C ILE A 105 -11.18 11.08 2.31
N GLY A 106 -9.94 10.63 2.22
CA GLY A 106 -8.75 11.48 2.29
C GLY A 106 -7.89 11.27 1.05
N PHE A 107 -6.94 12.18 0.81
CA PHE A 107 -5.98 12.07 -0.27
C PHE A 107 -4.56 12.19 0.27
N SER A 108 -3.64 11.35 -0.20
CA SER A 108 -2.21 11.41 0.18
C SER A 108 -1.33 11.34 -1.05
N HIS A 109 -0.44 12.32 -1.23
CA HIS A 109 0.51 12.37 -2.35
C HIS A 109 1.94 12.33 -1.81
N THR A 110 2.81 11.60 -2.50
CA THR A 110 4.26 11.64 -2.27
C THR A 110 4.92 12.39 -3.42
N ASP A 111 5.44 13.58 -3.14
CA ASP A 111 6.03 14.44 -4.17
C ASP A 111 7.49 14.08 -4.44
N LEU A 112 8.24 13.76 -3.37
CA LEU A 112 9.67 13.49 -3.43
C LEU A 112 10.05 12.35 -2.46
N VAL A 113 10.81 11.39 -2.98
CA VAL A 113 11.57 10.43 -2.18
C VAL A 113 13.05 10.55 -2.54
N ALA A 114 13.86 11.00 -1.59
CA ALA A 114 15.32 11.03 -1.74
C ALA A 114 15.91 9.79 -1.04
N LYS A 115 16.18 8.74 -1.82
CA LYS A 115 16.80 7.48 -1.36
C LYS A 115 18.27 7.70 -0.94
N GLY A 116 18.73 6.98 0.09
CA GLY A 116 20.11 7.11 0.57
C GLY A 116 20.59 5.98 1.46
N ILE A 117 21.68 6.23 2.17
CA ILE A 117 22.14 5.34 3.25
C ILE A 117 21.38 5.72 4.54
N GLY A 118 20.66 4.76 5.11
CA GLY A 118 19.80 4.99 6.28
C GLY A 118 18.35 5.35 5.90
N PRO A 119 17.62 6.07 6.78
CA PRO A 119 16.24 6.47 6.52
C PRO A 119 16.08 7.30 5.24
N ASP A 120 14.99 7.11 4.52
CA ASP A 120 14.62 7.91 3.35
C ASP A 120 14.10 9.29 3.77
N ILE A 121 14.41 10.33 2.98
CA ILE A 121 13.72 11.62 3.10
C ILE A 121 12.51 11.58 2.18
N VAL A 122 11.32 11.70 2.77
CA VAL A 122 10.04 11.67 2.05
C VAL A 122 9.30 12.98 2.27
N ILE A 123 8.88 13.62 1.19
CA ILE A 123 7.96 14.76 1.22
C ILE A 123 6.60 14.25 0.77
N GLY A 124 5.75 14.00 1.76
CA GLY A 124 4.36 13.59 1.57
C GLY A 124 3.40 14.68 2.03
N ARG A 125 2.23 14.73 1.42
CA ARG A 125 1.16 15.68 1.74
C ARG A 125 -0.16 14.94 1.84
N LYS A 126 -0.99 15.31 2.82
CA LYS A 126 -2.26 14.67 3.09
C LYS A 126 -3.39 15.68 3.24
N PHE A 127 -4.48 15.46 2.51
CA PHE A 127 -5.75 16.15 2.66
C PHE A 127 -6.75 15.26 3.37
N TYR A 128 -7.46 15.82 4.36
CA TYR A 128 -8.66 15.22 4.93
C TYR A 128 -9.59 16.33 5.45
N PRO A 129 -10.92 16.13 5.46
CA PRO A 129 -11.89 17.19 5.79
C PRO A 129 -11.67 17.86 7.14
N GLU A 130 -11.23 17.12 8.14
CA GLU A 130 -11.00 17.68 9.49
C GLU A 130 -9.76 18.60 9.52
N ALA A 131 -8.75 18.35 8.67
CA ALA A 131 -7.63 19.29 8.46
C ALA A 131 -8.07 20.57 7.77
N ALA A 132 -9.04 20.49 6.86
CA ALA A 132 -9.68 21.68 6.28
C ALA A 132 -10.44 22.51 7.32
N GLY A 133 -10.65 22.01 8.56
CA GLY A 133 -11.20 22.73 9.71
C GLY A 133 -10.17 23.44 10.60
N LEU A 134 -8.88 23.42 10.26
CA LEU A 134 -7.82 24.21 10.92
C LEU A 134 -7.91 25.69 10.51
N THR A 135 -9.07 26.30 10.71
CA THR A 135 -9.55 27.49 9.99
C THR A 135 -9.54 28.79 10.78
N ALA A 136 -8.56 29.02 11.66
CA ALA A 136 -8.39 30.37 12.20
C ALA A 136 -7.46 31.22 11.32
N TYR A 137 -6.27 30.73 10.96
CA TYR A 137 -5.26 31.51 10.22
C TYR A 137 -4.20 30.60 9.55
N ASN A 138 -4.37 30.17 8.28
CA ASN A 138 -3.33 29.70 7.34
C ASN A 138 -2.08 29.03 8.00
N SER A 139 -2.31 27.97 8.77
CA SER A 139 -1.33 27.49 9.75
C SER A 139 -0.72 26.14 9.40
N ALA A 140 -1.22 25.43 8.38
CA ALA A 140 -0.59 24.22 7.87
C ALA A 140 0.50 24.56 6.84
N PHE A 141 1.35 23.59 6.53
CA PHE A 141 2.46 23.80 5.60
C PHE A 141 2.02 24.00 4.14
N PHE A 142 0.89 23.40 3.75
CA PHE A 142 0.30 23.54 2.42
C PHE A 142 -1.17 23.96 2.51
N ASP A 143 -1.46 24.89 3.42
CA ASP A 143 -2.81 25.43 3.68
C ASP A 143 -3.83 24.39 4.16
N ASP A 144 -4.64 23.80 3.26
CA ASP A 144 -5.62 22.75 3.55
C ASP A 144 -5.03 21.33 3.44
N TRP A 145 -3.80 21.20 2.94
CA TRP A 145 -3.02 19.96 2.98
C TRP A 145 -1.97 19.99 4.11
N LEU A 146 -1.88 18.89 4.86
CA LEU A 146 -0.84 18.70 5.86
C LEU A 146 0.42 18.11 5.23
N LEU A 147 1.60 18.63 5.58
CA LEU A 147 2.86 17.93 5.33
C LEU A 147 2.95 16.72 6.28
N GLU A 148 3.24 15.55 5.73
CA GLU A 148 3.36 14.30 6.48
C GLU A 148 4.70 14.20 7.21
N VAL A 149 4.92 15.07 8.19
CA VAL A 149 6.04 14.95 9.13
C VAL A 149 5.60 14.03 10.29
N PRO A 150 6.42 13.04 10.69
CA PRO A 150 6.15 12.25 11.88
C PRO A 150 5.92 13.15 13.10
N ALA A 151 4.85 12.90 13.85
CA ALA A 151 4.50 13.72 15.01
C ALA A 151 3.74 12.94 16.08
N ILE A 152 3.83 13.38 17.33
CA ILE A 152 2.82 13.08 18.34
C ILE A 152 1.83 14.25 18.38
N HIS A 153 0.55 13.95 18.33
CA HIS A 153 -0.53 14.93 18.18
C HIS A 153 -1.54 14.83 19.33
N THR A 154 -2.02 15.97 19.80
CA THR A 154 -3.10 16.09 20.81
C THR A 154 -3.92 17.37 20.60
N THR A 155 -5.06 17.49 21.28
CA THR A 155 -5.90 18.70 21.31
C THR A 155 -5.83 19.37 22.67
N LEU A 156 -5.60 20.67 22.71
CA LEU A 156 -5.51 21.47 23.93
C LEU A 156 -6.55 22.59 23.93
N LEU A 157 -7.03 22.95 25.12
CA LEU A 157 -7.72 24.21 25.35
C LEU A 157 -6.82 25.19 26.11
N PHE A 158 -7.03 26.48 25.88
CA PHE A 158 -6.36 27.55 26.60
C PHE A 158 -7.40 28.44 27.27
N ASN A 159 -7.29 28.62 28.59
CA ASN A 159 -8.27 29.35 29.39
C ASN A 159 -7.89 30.82 29.69
N GLY A 160 -6.82 31.32 29.07
CA GLY A 160 -6.25 32.64 29.34
C GLY A 160 -4.98 32.60 30.19
N SER A 161 -4.77 31.55 30.98
CA SER A 161 -3.58 31.41 31.85
C SER A 161 -2.75 30.16 31.58
N ARG A 162 -3.39 29.04 31.22
CA ARG A 162 -2.70 27.77 30.97
C ARG A 162 -3.37 26.95 29.88
N TYR A 163 -2.60 26.02 29.31
CA TYR A 163 -3.14 24.95 28.47
C TYR A 163 -3.65 23.78 29.31
N SER A 164 -4.58 23.01 28.78
CA SER A 164 -5.11 21.81 29.43
C SER A 164 -4.08 20.67 29.49
N GLY A 165 -4.28 19.77 30.46
CA GLY A 165 -3.54 18.51 30.59
C GLY A 165 -2.04 18.61 30.88
N SER A 166 -1.42 17.43 30.86
CA SER A 166 0.02 17.24 31.09
C SER A 166 0.88 18.04 30.11
N TRP A 167 0.40 18.20 28.87
CA TRP A 167 1.07 19.01 27.86
C TRP A 167 1.19 20.49 28.26
N GLY A 168 0.19 21.03 28.96
CA GLY A 168 0.18 22.43 29.40
C GLY A 168 1.13 22.75 30.55
N ILE A 169 1.62 21.74 31.27
CA ILE A 169 2.57 21.87 32.39
C ILE A 169 3.98 21.35 32.05
N GLY A 170 4.26 21.09 30.76
CA GLY A 170 5.57 20.60 30.33
C GLY A 170 5.82 19.10 30.57
N LYS A 171 4.76 18.32 30.83
CA LYS A 171 4.78 16.85 30.99
C LYS A 171 4.15 16.13 29.81
N GLN A 172 4.48 16.57 28.59
CA GLN A 172 3.92 16.04 27.34
C GLN A 172 4.09 14.52 27.24
N CYS A 173 5.24 13.98 27.67
CA CYS A 173 5.57 12.58 27.52
C CYS A 173 5.31 11.74 28.78
N SER A 174 5.68 12.21 29.98
CA SER A 174 5.60 11.38 31.19
C SER A 174 4.28 11.53 31.96
N GLY A 175 3.50 12.57 31.67
CA GLY A 175 2.24 12.82 32.37
C GLY A 175 1.11 11.89 31.93
N PRO A 176 -0.03 11.89 32.63
CA PRO A 176 -1.22 11.15 32.21
C PRO A 176 -1.64 11.52 30.78
N LEU A 177 -2.13 10.53 30.03
CA LEU A 177 -2.68 10.72 28.67
C LEU A 177 -3.91 11.65 28.70
N ASN A 178 -4.82 11.41 29.65
CA ASN A 178 -6.04 12.20 29.78
C ASN A 178 -5.69 13.63 30.25
N PRO A 179 -6.10 14.67 29.51
CA PRO A 179 -5.81 16.06 29.87
C PRO A 179 -6.67 16.61 31.03
N GLY A 180 -7.73 15.90 31.42
CA GLY A 180 -8.68 16.31 32.45
C GLY A 180 -9.50 17.56 32.07
N GLY A 181 -10.37 17.97 32.99
CA GLY A 181 -11.18 19.17 32.84
C GLY A 181 -10.36 20.47 32.93
N ILE A 182 -10.83 21.51 32.23
CA ILE A 182 -10.25 22.86 32.29
C ILE A 182 -11.35 23.90 32.49
N SER A 183 -11.18 24.74 33.51
CA SER A 183 -12.09 25.87 33.75
C SER A 183 -11.71 27.07 32.89
N SER A 184 -12.70 27.62 32.18
CA SER A 184 -12.58 28.81 31.35
C SER A 184 -13.87 29.63 31.46
N HIS A 185 -13.73 30.93 31.73
CA HIS A 185 -14.84 31.88 31.90
C HIS A 185 -15.96 31.46 32.90
N GLY A 186 -15.61 30.68 33.94
CA GLY A 186 -16.55 30.20 34.95
C GLY A 186 -17.21 28.85 34.62
N SER A 187 -16.95 28.28 33.44
CA SER A 187 -17.44 26.96 33.03
C SER A 187 -16.30 25.94 33.00
N VAL A 188 -16.59 24.67 33.33
CA VAL A 188 -15.62 23.56 33.20
C VAL A 188 -15.85 22.84 31.88
N PHE A 189 -14.81 22.76 31.06
CA PHE A 189 -14.80 21.94 29.85
C PHE A 189 -14.14 20.60 30.16
N GLU A 190 -14.90 19.52 30.07
CA GLU A 190 -14.42 18.17 30.37
C GLU A 190 -13.62 17.60 29.20
N SER A 191 -12.73 16.64 29.49
CA SER A 191 -11.77 16.13 28.49
C SER A 191 -12.44 15.58 27.23
N HIS A 192 -13.53 14.82 27.39
CA HIS A 192 -14.29 14.19 26.31
C HIS A 192 -14.94 15.18 25.34
N GLU A 193 -15.12 16.45 25.74
CA GLU A 193 -15.73 17.48 24.90
C GLU A 193 -14.78 18.03 23.83
N TYR A 194 -13.47 17.93 24.07
CA TYR A 194 -12.46 18.54 23.20
C TYR A 194 -11.31 17.62 22.79
N TRP A 195 -11.11 16.50 23.48
CA TRP A 195 -9.97 15.61 23.31
C TRP A 195 -10.41 14.17 23.02
N ASN A 196 -9.72 13.52 22.07
CA ASN A 196 -10.02 12.17 21.62
C ASN A 196 -8.80 11.25 21.60
N GLY A 197 -7.80 11.51 22.46
CA GLY A 197 -6.57 10.72 22.54
C GLY A 197 -5.37 11.33 21.84
N ASP A 198 -4.21 11.16 22.48
CA ASP A 198 -2.92 11.42 21.87
C ASP A 198 -2.65 10.42 20.74
N SER A 199 -2.14 10.90 19.62
CA SER A 199 -1.96 10.11 18.39
C SER A 199 -0.52 10.19 17.89
N LEU A 200 0.05 9.04 17.51
CA LEU A 200 1.21 9.00 16.63
C LEU A 200 0.73 9.20 15.19
N ILE A 201 1.29 10.21 14.52
CA ILE A 201 1.11 10.50 13.11
C ILE A 201 2.39 10.12 12.37
N LEU A 202 2.24 9.33 11.32
CA LEU A 202 3.29 8.91 10.39
C LEU A 202 2.79 9.14 8.96
N PRO A 203 3.69 9.20 7.96
CA PRO A 203 3.27 9.20 6.57
C PRO A 203 2.30 8.05 6.26
N GLY A 204 1.13 8.38 5.71
CA GLY A 204 0.07 7.44 5.36
C GLY A 204 -0.65 6.75 6.53
N ARG A 205 -0.34 7.08 7.79
CA ARG A 205 -0.91 6.36 8.95
C ARG A 205 -1.00 7.17 10.23
N GLN A 206 -2.06 6.94 11.00
CA GLN A 206 -2.20 7.44 12.36
C GLN A 206 -2.63 6.32 13.30
N GLU A 207 -2.17 6.35 14.55
CA GLU A 207 -2.61 5.42 15.59
C GLU A 207 -2.59 6.07 16.99
N LYS A 208 -3.51 5.65 17.86
CA LYS A 208 -3.61 6.17 19.23
C LYS A 208 -2.49 5.65 20.11
N LEU A 209 -1.99 6.51 20.99
CA LEU A 209 -1.14 6.11 22.10
C LEU A 209 -2.00 5.43 23.16
N VAL A 210 -1.49 4.33 23.70
CA VAL A 210 -2.05 3.64 24.86
C VAL A 210 -0.99 3.55 25.95
N GLU A 211 -1.44 3.47 27.20
CA GLU A 211 -0.57 3.37 28.37
C GLU A 211 -0.80 2.07 29.13
N LYS A 212 0.28 1.31 29.34
CA LYS A 212 0.37 0.11 30.21
C LYS A 212 1.84 -0.26 30.40
N ASN A 213 2.42 0.06 31.55
CA ASN A 213 3.87 -0.06 31.79
C ASN A 213 4.67 0.70 30.71
N GLY A 214 4.30 1.97 30.48
CA GLY A 214 4.85 2.82 29.41
C GLY A 214 3.89 3.02 28.23
N ARG A 215 4.17 4.06 27.44
CA ARG A 215 3.39 4.45 26.26
C ARG A 215 3.76 3.60 25.05
N LYS A 216 2.75 3.14 24.31
CA LYS A 216 2.89 2.29 23.13
C LYS A 216 1.75 2.48 22.14
N THR A 217 1.82 1.81 20.98
CA THR A 217 0.70 1.74 20.02
C THR A 217 0.26 0.31 19.72
N LYS A 218 -0.88 0.18 19.02
CA LYS A 218 -1.32 -1.12 18.47
C LYS A 218 -0.28 -1.75 17.55
N SER A 219 0.56 -0.96 16.87
CA SER A 219 1.62 -1.47 16.01
C SER A 219 2.92 -1.78 16.72
N ASN A 220 2.92 -1.86 18.04
CA ASN A 220 4.10 -2.15 18.85
C ASN A 220 5.15 -1.03 18.80
N TRP A 221 4.79 0.24 18.58
CA TRP A 221 5.70 1.33 18.93
C TRP A 221 5.86 1.41 20.45
N LYS A 222 7.03 1.81 20.93
CA LYS A 222 7.25 2.20 22.33
C LYS A 222 7.79 3.64 22.40
N PHE A 223 7.56 4.30 23.52
CA PHE A 223 8.04 5.67 23.74
C PHE A 223 8.76 5.81 25.07
N ASP A 224 9.94 6.42 25.03
CA ASP A 224 10.65 6.91 26.21
C ASP A 224 10.54 8.44 26.27
N CYS A 225 10.64 9.00 27.47
CA CYS A 225 10.52 10.44 27.71
C CYS A 225 11.86 11.06 28.05
N PHE A 226 12.05 12.31 27.64
CA PHE A 226 13.22 13.09 28.01
C PHE A 226 12.88 14.58 28.16
N THR A 227 13.67 15.30 28.94
CA THR A 227 13.53 16.76 29.08
C THR A 227 14.15 17.45 27.87
N ARG A 228 13.38 18.33 27.22
CA ARG A 228 13.86 19.13 26.09
C ARG A 228 14.79 20.23 26.58
N THR A 229 15.69 20.66 25.70
CA THR A 229 16.62 21.74 25.98
C THR A 229 15.90 23.05 26.34
N GLY A 230 16.49 23.84 27.24
CA GLY A 230 15.99 25.16 27.63
C GLY A 230 14.75 25.16 28.54
N GLY A 231 14.45 24.04 29.23
CA GLY A 231 13.33 23.99 30.19
C GLY A 231 11.94 23.97 29.56
N ASN A 232 11.85 23.70 28.25
CA ASN A 232 10.61 23.78 27.48
C ASN A 232 9.65 22.59 27.72
N GLY A 233 9.79 21.82 28.79
CA GLY A 233 9.04 20.59 29.02
C GLY A 233 9.65 19.37 28.34
N GLU A 234 8.85 18.34 28.06
CA GLU A 234 9.31 17.02 27.65
C GLU A 234 9.14 16.73 26.15
N GLY A 235 10.00 15.85 25.65
CA GLY A 235 9.96 15.27 24.31
C GLY A 235 9.83 13.75 24.37
N PHE A 236 9.67 13.13 23.21
CA PHE A 236 9.47 11.70 23.07
C PHE A 236 10.60 11.08 22.25
N ILE A 237 11.07 9.92 22.67
CA ILE A 237 11.86 9.00 21.85
C ILE A 237 10.93 7.86 21.44
N GLY A 238 10.45 7.87 20.19
CA GLY A 238 9.66 6.78 19.64
C GLY A 238 10.56 5.71 19.03
N HIS A 239 10.36 4.46 19.42
CA HIS A 239 11.01 3.31 18.78
C HIS A 239 9.98 2.57 17.95
N SER A 240 10.21 2.54 16.65
CA SER A 240 9.36 1.84 15.71
C SER A 240 9.66 0.34 15.73
N PRO A 241 8.67 -0.54 15.43
CA PRO A 241 8.86 -2.00 15.47
C PRO A 241 9.87 -2.54 14.45
N ASP A 242 10.28 -1.73 13.47
CA ASP A 242 11.35 -2.01 12.50
C ASP A 242 12.73 -1.47 12.95
N GLY A 243 12.83 -0.91 14.16
CA GLY A 243 14.07 -0.53 14.82
C GLY A 243 14.65 0.81 14.39
N LEU A 244 13.81 1.72 13.92
CA LEU A 244 14.13 3.14 13.79
C LEU A 244 13.79 3.87 15.09
N LYS A 245 14.61 4.86 15.41
CA LYS A 245 14.41 5.75 16.55
C LYS A 245 14.06 7.14 16.06
N TYR A 246 12.97 7.68 16.57
CA TYR A 246 12.42 8.99 16.26
C TYR A 246 12.56 9.89 17.49
N THR A 247 13.20 11.04 17.33
CA THR A 247 13.23 12.08 18.36
C THR A 247 12.15 13.12 18.03
N PHE A 248 11.15 13.24 18.91
CA PHE A 248 10.10 14.25 18.82
C PHE A 248 10.29 15.30 19.90
N ASP A 249 10.79 16.48 19.52
CA ASP A 249 11.07 17.59 20.45
C ASP A 249 10.61 18.95 19.92
N LYS A 250 10.15 19.04 18.67
CA LYS A 250 9.72 20.29 18.07
C LYS A 250 8.23 20.51 18.28
N MET A 251 7.89 21.24 19.33
CA MET A 251 6.50 21.61 19.60
C MET A 251 6.01 22.66 18.60
N ARG A 252 4.81 22.44 18.07
CA ARG A 252 4.07 23.36 17.22
C ARG A 252 2.61 23.39 17.69
N LEU A 253 2.09 24.59 17.90
CA LEU A 253 0.68 24.82 18.21
C LEU A 253 0.00 25.43 17.00
N ILE A 254 -1.13 24.85 16.61
CA ILE A 254 -1.99 25.32 15.53
C ILE A 254 -3.33 25.71 16.12
N SER A 255 -3.73 26.97 15.96
CA SER A 255 -5.04 27.43 16.42
C SER A 255 -6.15 26.76 15.60
N ALA A 256 -7.14 26.21 16.28
CA ALA A 256 -8.33 25.62 15.69
C ALA A 256 -9.56 26.46 16.03
N LYS A 257 -10.72 26.16 15.42
CA LYS A 257 -11.99 26.78 15.80
C LYS A 257 -12.23 26.58 17.29
N GLY A 258 -12.39 27.68 18.03
CA GLY A 258 -12.66 27.67 19.46
C GLY A 258 -13.98 26.99 19.81
N ILE A 259 -14.12 26.60 21.08
CA ILE A 259 -15.36 26.02 21.62
C ILE A 259 -16.17 27.15 22.24
N TYR A 260 -17.43 27.27 21.83
CA TYR A 260 -18.35 28.29 22.35
C TYR A 260 -19.21 27.69 23.46
N ARG A 261 -19.32 28.40 24.58
CA ARG A 261 -20.28 28.14 25.65
C ARG A 261 -20.75 29.48 26.21
N ASP A 262 -22.06 29.68 26.34
CA ASP A 262 -22.67 30.91 26.84
C ASP A 262 -22.15 32.19 26.16
N TYR A 263 -22.06 32.17 24.83
CA TYR A 263 -21.51 33.25 23.99
C TYR A 263 -20.02 33.61 24.23
N LYS A 264 -19.31 32.83 25.06
CA LYS A 264 -17.87 32.98 25.30
C LYS A 264 -17.10 31.92 24.54
N VAL A 265 -15.96 32.32 23.98
CA VAL A 265 -15.09 31.44 23.20
C VAL A 265 -13.88 31.00 24.01
N THR A 266 -13.72 29.69 24.17
CA THR A 266 -12.48 29.11 24.69
C THR A 266 -11.58 28.70 23.53
N SER A 267 -10.33 29.17 23.58
CA SER A 267 -9.35 28.91 22.52
C SER A 267 -8.98 27.44 22.47
N ARG A 268 -8.99 26.85 21.28
CA ARG A 268 -8.64 25.44 21.04
C ARG A 268 -7.43 25.36 20.12
N TYR A 269 -6.50 24.46 20.42
CA TYR A 269 -5.27 24.26 19.67
C TYR A 269 -5.08 22.78 19.33
N GLN A 270 -4.59 22.53 18.12
CA GLN A 270 -3.97 21.26 17.75
C GLN A 270 -2.48 21.35 18.08
N ALA A 271 -2.01 20.53 19.00
CA ALA A 271 -0.62 20.51 19.43
C ALA A 271 0.11 19.33 18.80
N PHE A 272 1.27 19.61 18.23
CA PHE A 272 2.14 18.61 17.61
C PHE A 272 3.51 18.66 18.27
N MET A 273 4.04 17.50 18.61
CA MET A 273 5.47 17.29 18.85
C MET A 273 6.05 16.65 17.59
N LEU A 274 6.61 17.48 16.71
CA LEU A 274 7.17 17.06 15.43
C LEU A 274 8.53 16.39 15.64
N ALA A 275 8.86 15.44 14.76
CA ALA A 275 10.16 14.80 14.76
C ALA A 275 11.26 15.78 14.33
N SER A 276 12.36 15.84 15.09
CA SER A 276 13.59 16.55 14.71
C SER A 276 14.64 15.62 14.12
N LYS A 277 14.62 14.33 14.47
CA LYS A 277 15.60 13.36 14.00
C LYS A 277 14.99 11.97 13.86
N VAL A 278 15.42 11.23 12.84
CA VAL A 278 15.17 9.80 12.69
C VAL A 278 16.50 9.12 12.45
N GLU A 279 16.81 8.10 13.24
CA GLU A 279 18.07 7.37 13.14
C GLU A 279 17.85 5.87 13.18
N ASP A 280 18.65 5.14 12.40
CA ASP A 280 18.71 3.69 12.48
C ASP A 280 19.73 3.23 13.52
N ARG A 281 19.70 1.93 13.82
CA ARG A 281 20.64 1.33 14.79
C ARG A 281 22.11 1.36 14.36
N PHE A 282 22.43 1.68 13.11
CA PHE A 282 23.80 1.79 12.60
C PHE A 282 24.35 3.21 12.66
N GLY A 283 23.55 4.18 13.11
CA GLY A 283 23.94 5.58 13.22
C GLY A 283 23.72 6.37 11.93
N ASN A 284 23.03 5.81 10.94
CA ASN A 284 22.57 6.60 9.80
C ASN A 284 21.31 7.37 10.19
N TRP A 285 21.20 8.62 9.77
CA TRP A 285 20.11 9.49 10.23
C TRP A 285 19.63 10.47 9.18
N ILE A 286 18.40 10.95 9.38
CA ILE A 286 17.88 12.19 8.80
C ILE A 286 17.50 13.16 9.92
N GLN A 287 17.63 14.45 9.64
CA GLN A 287 17.35 15.53 10.59
C GLN A 287 16.46 16.58 9.95
N TYR A 288 15.39 16.95 10.65
CA TYR A 288 14.43 17.96 10.27
C TYR A 288 14.88 19.29 10.88
N ASN A 289 15.25 20.25 10.04
CA ASN A 289 15.75 21.55 10.46
C ASN A 289 14.64 22.58 10.39
N TYR A 290 14.31 23.16 11.55
CA TYR A 290 13.24 24.13 11.68
C TYR A 290 13.78 25.53 11.96
N SER A 291 13.16 26.55 11.36
CA SER A 291 13.31 27.95 11.73
C SER A 291 11.95 28.47 12.23
N GLY A 292 11.85 28.77 13.53
CA GLY A 292 10.55 29.01 14.17
C GLY A 292 9.61 27.82 13.97
N ASN A 293 8.45 28.03 13.35
CA ASN A 293 7.48 26.97 13.02
C ASN A 293 7.62 26.39 11.60
N LYS A 294 8.61 26.86 10.82
CA LYS A 294 8.83 26.46 9.43
C LYS A 294 9.86 25.35 9.34
N LEU A 295 9.57 24.28 8.60
CA LEU A 295 10.56 23.26 8.25
C LEU A 295 11.34 23.78 7.03
N THR A 296 12.61 24.12 7.21
CA THR A 296 13.42 24.77 6.16
C THR A 296 14.23 23.76 5.36
N SER A 297 14.65 22.65 5.99
CA SER A 297 15.35 21.58 5.29
C SER A 297 15.25 20.24 6.02
N ILE A 298 15.48 19.16 5.28
CA ILE A 298 15.78 17.84 5.85
C ILE A 298 17.16 17.42 5.33
N THR A 299 18.08 17.14 6.25
CA THR A 299 19.44 16.71 5.95
C THR A 299 19.67 15.26 6.39
N SER A 300 20.70 14.62 5.86
CA SER A 300 21.04 13.24 6.24
C SER A 300 22.52 13.03 6.52
N SER A 301 22.84 11.95 7.22
CA SER A 301 24.23 11.51 7.49
C SER A 301 25.02 11.18 6.22
N ASP A 302 24.35 10.90 5.11
CA ASP A 302 24.95 10.64 3.78
C ASP A 302 24.90 11.86 2.84
N GLY A 303 24.67 13.06 3.37
CA GLY A 303 24.80 14.32 2.63
C GLY A 303 23.64 14.63 1.66
N ARG A 304 22.47 14.01 1.82
CA ARG A 304 21.25 14.48 1.13
C ARG A 304 20.78 15.75 1.81
N THR A 305 20.25 16.68 1.02
CA THR A 305 19.59 17.88 1.54
C THR A 305 18.39 18.19 0.69
N VAL A 306 17.21 18.12 1.29
CA VAL A 306 15.96 18.63 0.73
C VAL A 306 15.70 19.99 1.38
N SER A 307 15.41 21.00 0.58
CA SER A 307 15.13 22.36 1.07
C SER A 307 13.73 22.80 0.71
N MET A 308 13.14 23.62 1.60
CA MET A 308 11.81 24.20 1.45
C MET A 308 11.92 25.72 1.43
N ALA A 309 11.25 26.34 0.47
CA ALA A 309 11.03 27.78 0.45
C ALA A 309 9.57 28.09 0.79
N TYR A 310 9.35 29.26 1.40
CA TYR A 310 8.04 29.72 1.84
C TYR A 310 7.62 30.98 1.07
N GLY A 311 6.31 31.20 0.97
CA GLY A 311 5.75 32.37 0.30
C GLY A 311 5.93 33.69 1.07
N THR A 312 5.29 34.72 0.57
CA THR A 312 5.20 36.07 1.17
C THR A 312 3.74 36.47 1.37
N GLY A 313 3.47 37.57 2.09
CA GLY A 313 2.11 38.08 2.28
C GLY A 313 1.17 37.08 2.96
N SER A 314 -0.01 36.84 2.36
CA SER A 314 -1.04 35.90 2.84
C SER A 314 -0.59 34.43 2.88
N HIS A 315 0.50 34.08 2.19
CA HIS A 315 1.05 32.72 2.10
C HIS A 315 2.42 32.61 2.80
N LEU A 316 2.77 33.55 3.69
CA LEU A 316 4.09 33.59 4.34
C LEU A 316 4.41 32.33 5.18
N ASN A 317 3.40 31.55 5.57
CA ASN A 317 3.58 30.30 6.32
C ASN A 317 3.44 29.03 5.46
N HIS A 318 3.27 29.17 4.14
CA HIS A 318 3.07 28.06 3.22
C HIS A 318 4.31 27.77 2.39
N ILE A 319 4.59 26.48 2.18
CA ILE A 319 5.71 26.00 1.36
C ILE A 319 5.37 26.25 -0.12
N THR A 320 6.10 27.13 -0.79
CA THR A 320 5.91 27.42 -2.22
C THR A 320 6.84 26.62 -3.13
N LYS A 321 7.94 26.09 -2.57
CA LYS A 321 8.91 25.30 -3.35
C LYS A 321 9.61 24.26 -2.50
N VAL A 322 9.75 23.05 -3.03
CA VAL A 322 10.63 21.98 -2.51
C VAL A 322 11.73 21.70 -3.53
N SER A 323 12.98 21.59 -3.09
CA SER A 323 14.13 21.40 -3.98
C SER A 323 15.04 20.25 -3.56
N TYR A 324 15.45 19.43 -4.53
CA TYR A 324 16.40 18.34 -4.35
C TYR A 324 17.19 18.07 -5.65
N ASN A 325 18.52 18.20 -5.61
CA ASN A 325 19.43 17.96 -6.74
C ASN A 325 18.98 18.61 -8.06
N GLY A 326 18.63 19.89 -8.04
CA GLY A 326 18.17 20.65 -9.21
C GLY A 326 16.73 20.37 -9.66
N ARG A 327 16.03 19.41 -9.06
CA ARG A 327 14.60 19.18 -9.27
C ARG A 327 13.78 20.04 -8.31
N HIS A 328 12.66 20.55 -8.81
CA HIS A 328 11.79 21.45 -8.08
C HIS A 328 10.34 21.02 -8.19
N TRP A 329 9.65 21.08 -7.05
CA TRP A 329 8.20 21.04 -6.96
C TRP A 329 7.75 22.42 -6.51
N THR A 330 6.81 23.02 -7.24
CA THR A 330 6.26 24.33 -6.89
C THR A 330 4.79 24.21 -6.54
N TYR A 331 4.39 24.90 -5.48
CA TYR A 331 3.08 24.80 -4.86
C TYR A 331 2.39 26.15 -5.00
N SER A 332 1.23 26.15 -5.66
CA SER A 332 0.46 27.36 -5.91
C SER A 332 -0.87 27.30 -5.17
N TYR A 333 -1.25 28.43 -4.58
CA TYR A 333 -2.41 28.55 -3.71
C TYR A 333 -3.43 29.51 -4.31
N GLY A 334 -4.71 29.17 -4.21
CA GLY A 334 -5.79 30.05 -4.63
C GLY A 334 -5.99 31.21 -3.67
N SER A 335 -6.61 32.29 -4.14
CA SER A 335 -6.88 33.50 -3.33
C SER A 335 -7.86 33.26 -2.16
N THR A 336 -8.62 32.15 -2.19
CA THR A 336 -9.61 31.76 -1.15
C THR A 336 -9.69 30.25 -0.93
N LYS A 337 -8.84 29.41 -1.56
CA LYS A 337 -9.15 27.99 -1.86
C LYS A 337 -8.09 26.94 -1.48
N GLY A 338 -7.19 27.20 -0.54
CA GLY A 338 -6.19 26.18 -0.19
C GLY A 338 -5.16 25.98 -1.30
N LEU A 339 -4.57 24.78 -1.38
CA LEU A 339 -3.62 24.45 -2.44
C LEU A 339 -4.33 24.08 -3.75
N ASP A 340 -4.11 24.88 -4.79
CA ASP A 340 -4.75 24.72 -6.11
C ASP A 340 -3.95 23.81 -7.04
N SER A 341 -2.61 23.86 -6.99
CA SER A 341 -1.77 23.04 -7.88
C SER A 341 -0.38 22.72 -7.33
N VAL A 342 0.17 21.61 -7.81
CA VAL A 342 1.57 21.22 -7.60
C VAL A 342 2.22 20.94 -8.96
N THR A 343 3.17 21.79 -9.35
CA THR A 343 3.97 21.59 -10.57
C THR A 343 5.15 20.70 -10.26
N ARG A 344 5.31 19.63 -11.04
CA ARG A 344 6.43 18.68 -10.99
C ARG A 344 7.67 19.23 -11.72
N PRO A 345 8.84 18.57 -11.58
CA PRO A 345 10.07 18.96 -12.29
C PRO A 345 10.00 18.91 -13.83
N ASP A 346 8.98 18.31 -14.44
CA ASP A 346 8.73 18.32 -15.88
C ASP A 346 7.81 19.47 -16.33
N GLY A 347 7.40 20.35 -15.42
CA GLY A 347 6.51 21.49 -15.71
C GLY A 347 5.01 21.12 -15.78
N LYS A 348 4.66 19.84 -15.59
CA LYS A 348 3.26 19.39 -15.54
C LYS A 348 2.70 19.47 -14.12
N ASN A 349 1.39 19.64 -14.02
CA ASN A 349 0.75 20.03 -12.77
C ASN A 349 -0.27 18.99 -12.30
N TRP A 350 -0.26 18.73 -11.00
CA TRP A 350 -1.46 18.30 -10.32
C TRP A 350 -2.39 19.50 -10.15
N LEU A 351 -3.70 19.30 -10.36
CA LEU A 351 -4.72 20.31 -10.12
C LEU A 351 -5.73 19.80 -9.09
N PHE A 352 -6.15 20.67 -8.18
CA PHE A 352 -7.04 20.34 -7.07
C PHE A 352 -8.25 21.27 -7.06
N ASP A 353 -9.44 20.68 -7.00
CA ASP A 353 -10.67 21.38 -6.62
C ASP A 353 -11.33 20.61 -5.48
N LEU A 354 -10.78 20.79 -4.26
CA LEU A 354 -11.22 20.09 -3.05
C LEU A 354 -12.00 21.00 -2.09
N SER A 355 -12.02 22.31 -2.34
CA SER A 355 -12.71 23.29 -1.49
C SER A 355 -14.19 22.98 -1.24
N PRO A 356 -14.98 22.43 -2.20
CA PRO A 356 -16.38 22.08 -1.92
C PRO A 356 -16.50 20.97 -0.88
N TYR A 357 -15.55 20.02 -0.86
CA TYR A 357 -15.56 18.90 0.09
C TYR A 357 -15.01 19.32 1.45
N GLY A 358 -13.93 20.11 1.48
CA GLY A 358 -13.35 20.65 2.73
C GLY A 358 -14.32 21.56 3.52
N ASN A 359 -15.22 22.25 2.81
CA ASN A 359 -16.23 23.13 3.42
C ASN A 359 -17.55 22.43 3.76
N ALA A 360 -17.80 21.23 3.23
CA ALA A 360 -19.03 20.50 3.50
C ALA A 360 -19.02 19.95 4.94
N LYS A 361 -19.96 20.40 5.78
CA LYS A 361 -19.98 20.04 7.22
C LYS A 361 -21.30 19.45 7.68
N PRO A 362 -21.30 18.13 7.91
CA PRO A 362 -21.78 17.45 9.09
C PRO A 362 -22.88 17.95 10.03
N THR A 363 -23.71 18.96 9.81
CA THR A 363 -24.45 19.50 10.97
C THR A 363 -25.60 18.60 11.39
N VAL A 364 -25.48 18.09 12.61
CA VAL A 364 -26.55 17.47 13.38
C VAL A 364 -27.35 18.57 14.05
N GLY A 365 -28.63 18.68 13.73
CA GLY A 365 -29.54 19.57 14.45
C GLY A 365 -29.93 18.97 15.79
N THR A 366 -29.72 19.70 16.89
CA THR A 366 -30.31 19.39 18.19
C THR A 366 -31.75 19.93 18.20
N ARG A 367 -32.76 19.08 18.44
CA ARG A 367 -34.07 19.59 18.87
C ARG A 367 -33.97 19.99 20.35
N ASP A 368 -34.44 21.19 20.64
CA ASP A 368 -34.58 21.73 21.99
C ASP A 368 -35.54 20.88 22.83
N GLY A 369 -35.17 20.61 24.08
CA GLY A 369 -36.06 20.12 25.14
C GLY A 369 -36.56 18.66 25.00
N ASP A 370 -36.08 17.80 25.89
CA ASP A 370 -36.67 16.51 26.28
C ASP A 370 -36.69 15.38 25.23
N LYS A 371 -35.66 14.50 25.34
CA LYS A 371 -35.40 13.27 24.56
C LYS A 371 -35.23 13.52 23.05
N MET A 372 -33.97 13.77 22.68
CA MET A 372 -33.52 13.78 21.28
C MET A 372 -33.91 12.47 20.61
N ASP A 373 -34.64 12.54 19.49
CA ASP A 373 -34.56 11.51 18.46
C ASP A 373 -33.18 11.68 17.81
N ASP A 374 -32.16 11.09 18.45
CA ASP A 374 -30.74 11.25 18.16
C ASP A 374 -30.34 10.74 16.76
N CYS A 375 -31.32 10.19 16.03
CA CYS A 375 -31.20 9.77 14.64
C CYS A 375 -32.11 10.54 13.64
N ALA A 376 -32.89 11.53 14.08
CA ALA A 376 -33.73 12.38 13.22
C ALA A 376 -32.98 13.64 12.75
N TYR A 377 -32.29 13.53 11.61
CA TYR A 377 -31.40 14.59 11.11
C TYR A 377 -32.05 15.44 10.01
N THR A 378 -31.87 16.77 10.09
CA THR A 378 -31.97 17.65 8.92
C THR A 378 -30.56 17.98 8.43
N ILE A 379 -30.19 17.47 7.27
CA ILE A 379 -28.90 17.70 6.62
C ILE A 379 -28.93 19.11 5.99
N ASN A 380 -28.45 20.13 6.72
CA ASN A 380 -28.39 21.52 6.26
C ASN A 380 -27.04 21.82 5.57
N TYR A 381 -26.99 21.79 4.23
CA TYR A 381 -25.77 22.07 3.45
C TYR A 381 -26.12 22.85 2.19
N THR A 382 -25.21 23.73 1.79
CA THR A 382 -25.27 24.38 0.48
C THR A 382 -23.89 24.29 -0.17
N PRO A 383 -23.74 23.54 -1.29
CA PRO A 383 -24.74 22.73 -1.99
C PRO A 383 -25.03 21.36 -1.33
N LYS A 384 -26.22 20.80 -1.60
CA LYS A 384 -26.72 19.52 -1.04
C LYS A 384 -25.88 18.30 -1.44
N ASN A 385 -25.22 18.38 -2.60
CA ASN A 385 -24.20 17.45 -3.06
C ASN A 385 -22.90 18.23 -3.22
N SER A 386 -21.79 17.70 -2.71
CA SER A 386 -20.47 18.27 -2.92
C SER A 386 -19.73 17.43 -3.96
N THR A 387 -19.06 18.10 -4.89
CA THR A 387 -18.20 17.44 -5.88
C THR A 387 -16.79 17.97 -5.69
N ALA A 388 -15.83 17.05 -5.61
CA ALA A 388 -14.41 17.39 -5.61
C ALA A 388 -13.73 16.74 -6.82
N SER A 389 -12.66 17.36 -7.30
CA SER A 389 -11.87 16.78 -8.39
C SER A 389 -10.37 16.91 -8.18
N ILE A 390 -9.63 15.95 -8.72
CA ILE A 390 -8.16 15.96 -8.80
C ILE A 390 -7.77 15.59 -10.21
N THR A 391 -6.93 16.41 -10.84
CA THR A 391 -6.32 16.10 -12.15
C THR A 391 -4.85 15.71 -11.97
N HIS A 392 -4.50 14.52 -12.44
CA HIS A 392 -3.14 14.01 -12.50
C HIS A 392 -2.33 14.73 -13.60
N PRO A 393 -1.01 14.98 -13.42
CA PRO A 393 -0.14 15.60 -14.43
C PRO A 393 -0.14 14.94 -15.81
N ASP A 394 -0.49 13.65 -15.88
CA ASP A 394 -0.58 12.88 -17.13
C ASP A 394 -2.02 12.86 -17.72
N GLY A 395 -2.92 13.71 -17.22
CA GLY A 395 -4.23 14.03 -17.84
C GLY A 395 -5.45 13.30 -17.27
N VAL A 396 -5.26 12.33 -16.37
CA VAL A 396 -6.39 11.63 -15.72
C VAL A 396 -7.05 12.53 -14.70
N THR A 397 -8.37 12.70 -14.79
CA THR A 397 -9.18 13.42 -13.82
C THR A 397 -10.03 12.44 -13.03
N GLY A 398 -9.98 12.55 -11.71
CA GLY A 398 -10.93 11.89 -10.82
C GLY A 398 -11.97 12.88 -10.31
N THR A 399 -13.24 12.51 -10.44
CA THR A 399 -14.37 13.25 -9.88
C THR A 399 -15.01 12.42 -8.78
N PHE A 400 -15.19 13.04 -7.61
CA PHE A 400 -15.71 12.41 -6.41
C PHE A 400 -16.96 13.16 -5.95
N GLN A 401 -18.09 12.45 -5.87
CA GLN A 401 -19.35 13.02 -5.39
C GLN A 401 -19.64 12.53 -3.98
N PHE A 402 -20.10 13.46 -3.14
CA PHE A 402 -20.35 13.22 -1.72
C PHE A 402 -21.76 13.64 -1.32
N GLU A 403 -22.32 12.88 -0.39
CA GLU A 403 -23.57 13.18 0.27
C GLU A 403 -23.39 13.06 1.79
N GLY A 404 -24.07 13.89 2.57
CA GLY A 404 -24.17 13.68 4.01
C GLY A 404 -24.92 12.39 4.28
N LYS A 405 -24.29 11.43 4.97
CA LYS A 405 -24.94 10.18 5.40
C LYS A 405 -24.90 10.07 6.92
N VAL A 406 -26.01 9.61 7.47
CA VAL A 406 -26.15 9.28 8.88
C VAL A 406 -25.60 7.88 9.12
N GLN A 407 -24.75 7.75 10.12
CA GLN A 407 -24.09 6.53 10.52
C GLN A 407 -24.57 6.15 11.91
N GLY A 408 -25.26 5.02 12.03
CA GLY A 408 -25.69 4.51 13.32
C GLY A 408 -24.58 3.75 14.08
N ARG A 409 -24.63 3.81 15.40
CA ARG A 409 -23.90 2.97 16.37
C ARG A 409 -24.87 2.12 17.19
N SER A 410 -24.55 0.86 17.43
CA SER A 410 -25.30 0.02 18.36
C SER A 410 -24.67 0.05 19.75
N ASN A 411 -25.49 -0.25 20.76
CA ASN A 411 -25.08 -0.36 22.16
C ASN A 411 -24.31 0.86 22.68
N THR A 412 -24.74 2.07 22.30
CA THR A 412 -24.21 3.26 22.96
C THR A 412 -24.61 3.24 24.43
N LEU A 413 -23.72 3.74 25.28
CA LEU A 413 -23.86 3.70 26.72
C LEU A 413 -24.40 5.03 27.22
N GLU A 414 -25.29 4.94 28.20
CA GLU A 414 -25.64 6.05 29.06
C GLU A 414 -24.69 6.04 30.26
N THR A 415 -24.11 7.20 30.57
CA THR A 415 -23.19 7.36 31.70
C THR A 415 -23.53 8.66 32.43
N THR A 416 -22.94 8.89 33.60
CA THR A 416 -23.20 10.11 34.39
C THR A 416 -22.03 11.09 34.23
N THR A 417 -22.36 12.36 34.00
CA THR A 417 -21.39 13.46 34.04
C THR A 417 -20.93 13.75 35.47
N SER A 418 -19.85 14.53 35.60
CA SER A 418 -19.35 15.06 36.87
C SER A 418 -20.40 15.87 37.66
N ASN A 419 -21.42 16.40 36.98
CA ASN A 419 -22.54 17.14 37.58
C ASN A 419 -23.77 16.26 37.89
N ASN A 420 -23.62 14.93 37.92
CA ASN A 420 -24.69 13.94 38.14
C ASN A 420 -25.84 13.97 37.11
N GLY A 421 -25.66 14.62 35.95
CA GLY A 421 -26.60 14.56 34.84
C GLY A 421 -26.31 13.37 33.91
N PRO A 422 -27.33 12.77 33.26
CA PRO A 422 -27.12 11.71 32.27
C PRO A 422 -26.39 12.25 31.04
N TYR A 423 -25.35 11.55 30.60
CA TYR A 423 -24.65 11.72 29.34
C TYR A 423 -24.95 10.53 28.45
N ILE A 424 -25.74 10.79 27.41
CA ILE A 424 -26.09 9.79 26.40
C ILE A 424 -25.08 9.94 25.27
N GLN A 425 -24.33 8.88 25.01
CA GLN A 425 -23.41 8.86 23.86
C GLN A 425 -24.21 8.84 22.56
N PRO A 426 -23.86 9.67 21.56
CA PRO A 426 -24.63 9.76 20.34
C PRO A 426 -24.80 8.42 19.63
N GLN A 427 -26.05 8.01 19.46
CA GLN A 427 -26.48 6.80 18.76
C GLN A 427 -26.19 6.89 17.27
N CYS A 428 -26.26 8.09 16.71
CA CYS A 428 -25.94 8.35 15.32
C CYS A 428 -24.90 9.48 15.21
N TYR A 429 -24.18 9.51 14.10
CA TYR A 429 -23.31 10.62 13.71
C TYR A 429 -23.39 10.82 12.20
N ALA A 430 -23.12 12.03 11.70
CA ALA A 430 -23.16 12.30 10.27
C ALA A 430 -21.74 12.45 9.70
N THR A 431 -21.53 11.92 8.49
CA THR A 431 -20.28 12.07 7.73
C THR A 431 -20.58 12.47 6.29
N MET A 432 -19.64 13.17 5.64
CA MET A 432 -19.68 13.30 4.18
C MET A 432 -19.14 12.01 3.59
N SER A 433 -20.05 11.18 3.07
CA SER A 433 -19.76 9.89 2.49
C SER A 433 -19.69 9.98 0.98
N ILE A 434 -18.72 9.30 0.37
CA ILE A 434 -18.64 9.18 -1.09
C ILE A 434 -19.83 8.37 -1.61
N ILE A 435 -20.46 8.84 -2.69
CA ILE A 435 -21.53 8.11 -3.38
C ILE A 435 -21.10 7.69 -4.79
N GLN A 436 -20.14 8.41 -5.38
CA GLN A 436 -19.61 8.09 -6.70
C GLN A 436 -18.15 8.52 -6.85
N LYS A 437 -17.36 7.68 -7.50
CA LYS A 437 -16.03 7.99 -8.04
C LYS A 437 -16.06 7.78 -9.55
N VAL A 438 -15.55 8.74 -10.30
CA VAL A 438 -15.37 8.64 -11.76
C VAL A 438 -13.89 8.89 -12.08
N LEU A 439 -13.28 8.04 -12.91
CA LEU A 439 -11.97 8.29 -13.53
C LEU A 439 -12.11 8.38 -15.04
N GLU A 440 -11.55 9.44 -15.62
CA GLU A 440 -11.53 9.72 -17.06
C GLU A 440 -10.18 10.33 -17.45
N GLY A 441 -9.73 10.08 -18.68
CA GLY A 441 -8.46 10.60 -19.17
C GLY A 441 -8.18 10.21 -20.63
N PRO A 442 -7.04 10.64 -21.18
CA PRO A 442 -6.67 10.35 -22.56
C PRO A 442 -6.62 8.84 -22.85
N GLY A 443 -7.26 8.39 -23.94
CA GLY A 443 -7.15 7.00 -24.43
C GLY A 443 -7.71 5.92 -23.51
N MET A 444 -8.42 6.27 -22.43
CA MET A 444 -9.06 5.30 -21.52
C MET A 444 -10.58 5.44 -21.53
N SER A 445 -11.28 4.31 -21.38
CA SER A 445 -12.72 4.32 -21.12
C SER A 445 -13.02 4.92 -19.74
N LYS A 446 -14.11 5.68 -19.65
CA LYS A 446 -14.67 6.16 -18.37
C LYS A 446 -14.88 4.99 -17.42
N MET A 447 -14.40 5.13 -16.18
CA MET A 447 -14.60 4.16 -15.11
C MET A 447 -15.42 4.80 -13.99
N THR A 448 -16.54 4.20 -13.64
CA THR A 448 -17.43 4.71 -12.59
C THR A 448 -17.58 3.67 -11.49
N TRP A 449 -17.35 4.07 -10.24
CA TRP A 449 -17.69 3.32 -9.05
C TRP A 449 -18.84 4.02 -8.32
N ASN A 450 -19.82 3.25 -7.86
CA ASN A 450 -20.91 3.75 -7.02
C ASN A 450 -20.84 3.10 -5.64
N TYR A 451 -21.28 3.85 -4.62
CA TYR A 451 -21.18 3.46 -3.22
C TYR A 451 -22.55 3.55 -2.55
N ASP A 452 -23.01 2.42 -2.00
CA ASP A 452 -24.24 2.33 -1.23
C ASP A 452 -23.91 1.99 0.23
N TYR A 453 -24.78 2.40 1.16
CA TYR A 453 -24.59 2.20 2.59
C TYR A 453 -25.83 1.57 3.21
N SER A 454 -25.64 0.81 4.29
CA SER A 454 -26.76 0.35 5.10
C SER A 454 -27.30 1.50 5.94
N GLU A 455 -28.53 1.91 5.70
CA GLU A 455 -29.17 3.07 6.33
C GLU A 455 -29.75 2.76 7.73
N ASN A 456 -29.23 1.75 8.43
CA ASN A 456 -29.74 1.35 9.73
C ASN A 456 -29.32 2.31 10.85
N THR A 457 -30.29 2.78 11.63
CA THR A 457 -30.11 3.79 12.68
C THR A 457 -29.50 3.23 13.97
N GLY A 458 -28.98 4.14 14.80
CA GLY A 458 -28.41 3.89 16.13
C GLY A 458 -29.42 3.43 17.17
N PHE A 459 -28.91 2.86 18.27
CA PHE A 459 -29.69 2.59 19.48
C PHE A 459 -28.77 2.45 20.71
N ALA A 460 -29.30 2.79 21.89
CA ALA A 460 -28.60 2.62 23.17
C ALA A 460 -28.73 1.17 23.69
N ALA A 461 -27.80 0.75 24.56
CA ALA A 461 -27.69 -0.64 25.02
C ALA A 461 -28.98 -1.21 25.68
N ASN A 462 -29.80 -0.36 26.29
CA ASN A 462 -31.02 -0.75 27.00
C ASN A 462 -32.31 -0.26 26.32
N GLU A 463 -32.25 0.12 25.05
CA GLU A 463 -33.38 0.65 24.28
C GLU A 463 -34.17 -0.48 23.57
N ASN A 464 -35.46 -0.25 23.32
CA ASN A 464 -36.26 -1.12 22.49
C ASN A 464 -35.84 -0.99 21.02
N ILE A 465 -35.48 -2.11 20.39
CA ILE A 465 -34.95 -2.11 19.01
C ILE A 465 -36.09 -2.11 18.00
N HIS A 466 -36.11 -1.11 17.10
CA HIS A 466 -37.06 -0.97 16.00
C HIS A 466 -36.51 -1.51 14.67
N SER A 467 -37.38 -1.74 13.69
CA SER A 467 -37.00 -2.30 12.38
C SER A 467 -36.06 -1.40 11.56
N SER A 468 -36.07 -0.08 11.78
CA SER A 468 -35.14 0.88 11.20
C SER A 468 -33.71 0.76 11.73
N MET A 469 -33.53 0.18 12.91
CA MET A 469 -32.22 -0.01 13.56
C MET A 469 -31.52 -1.30 13.10
N LEU A 470 -32.24 -2.17 12.39
CA LEU A 470 -31.79 -3.49 11.99
C LEU A 470 -31.35 -3.54 10.52
N LEU A 471 -30.29 -4.29 10.25
CA LEU A 471 -29.94 -4.70 8.90
C LEU A 471 -31.03 -5.59 8.30
N LYS A 472 -31.32 -5.35 7.03
CA LYS A 472 -32.30 -6.10 6.24
C LYS A 472 -31.59 -7.07 5.28
N GLY A 473 -32.31 -8.11 4.87
CA GLY A 473 -31.86 -9.10 3.88
C GLY A 473 -31.07 -10.26 4.47
N THR A 474 -30.56 -11.13 3.59
CA THR A 474 -29.72 -12.27 3.97
C THR A 474 -28.34 -11.78 4.40
N LEU A 475 -27.88 -12.21 5.57
CA LEU A 475 -26.61 -11.78 6.17
C LEU A 475 -25.63 -12.97 6.27
N PRO A 476 -24.30 -12.73 6.20
CA PRO A 476 -23.32 -13.75 6.51
C PRO A 476 -23.52 -14.31 7.92
N SER A 477 -23.20 -15.59 8.13
CA SER A 477 -23.49 -16.28 9.40
C SER A 477 -22.80 -15.69 10.65
N ASN A 478 -21.71 -14.93 10.49
CA ASN A 478 -21.02 -14.23 11.58
C ASN A 478 -21.55 -12.80 11.83
N ILE A 479 -22.57 -12.38 11.09
CA ILE A 479 -23.16 -11.05 11.13
C ILE A 479 -24.57 -11.18 11.72
N ASN A 480 -24.80 -10.51 12.85
CA ASN A 480 -26.16 -10.30 13.35
C ASN A 480 -26.75 -9.04 12.73
N ASN A 481 -28.07 -8.87 12.78
CA ASN A 481 -28.74 -7.71 12.17
C ASN A 481 -28.69 -6.43 13.02
N LYS A 482 -28.10 -6.45 14.22
CA LYS A 482 -28.08 -5.33 15.17
C LYS A 482 -26.76 -4.55 15.13
N ASP A 483 -25.66 -5.28 15.26
CA ASP A 483 -24.33 -4.76 15.61
C ASP A 483 -23.41 -4.51 14.41
N TYR A 484 -23.97 -4.56 13.20
CA TYR A 484 -23.22 -4.42 11.97
C TYR A 484 -23.88 -3.42 11.04
N LYS A 485 -23.05 -2.85 10.16
CA LYS A 485 -23.46 -2.08 9.00
C LYS A 485 -22.66 -2.53 7.78
N TRP A 486 -23.09 -2.15 6.59
CA TRP A 486 -22.36 -2.46 5.37
C TRP A 486 -22.21 -1.26 4.44
N THR A 487 -21.17 -1.34 3.62
CA THR A 487 -20.94 -0.46 2.46
C THR A 487 -20.78 -1.34 1.24
N GLN A 488 -21.49 -1.06 0.15
CA GLN A 488 -21.40 -1.78 -1.11
C GLN A 488 -20.73 -0.90 -2.16
N VAL A 489 -19.74 -1.46 -2.85
CA VAL A 489 -19.05 -0.84 -3.97
C VAL A 489 -19.48 -1.55 -5.24
N ILE A 490 -20.00 -0.80 -6.21
CA ILE A 490 -20.30 -1.28 -7.56
C ILE A 490 -19.16 -0.81 -8.46
N ALA A 491 -18.42 -1.74 -9.05
CA ALA A 491 -17.27 -1.45 -9.91
C ALA A 491 -17.68 -1.13 -11.37
N PRO A 492 -16.76 -0.61 -12.21
CA PRO A 492 -17.09 -0.20 -13.59
C PRO A 492 -17.62 -1.31 -14.51
N ASP A 493 -17.36 -2.58 -14.18
CA ASP A 493 -17.90 -3.74 -14.91
C ASP A 493 -19.23 -4.25 -14.34
N ASN A 494 -19.81 -3.56 -13.35
CA ASN A 494 -20.98 -3.93 -12.55
C ASN A 494 -20.79 -5.11 -11.59
N SER A 495 -19.57 -5.60 -11.38
CA SER A 495 -19.29 -6.46 -10.23
C SER A 495 -19.51 -5.69 -8.93
N ARG A 496 -19.85 -6.39 -7.85
CA ARG A 496 -20.22 -5.76 -6.56
C ARG A 496 -19.42 -6.36 -5.43
N THR A 497 -18.97 -5.52 -4.50
CA THR A 497 -18.34 -5.95 -3.24
C THR A 497 -19.03 -5.28 -2.07
N LYS A 498 -19.51 -6.07 -1.10
CA LYS A 498 -20.17 -5.57 0.11
C LYS A 498 -19.30 -5.85 1.33
N TYR A 499 -18.99 -4.79 2.07
CA TYR A 499 -18.10 -4.79 3.22
C TYR A 499 -18.91 -4.62 4.50
N TYR A 500 -18.78 -5.54 5.46
CA TYR A 500 -19.51 -5.51 6.72
C TYR A 500 -18.60 -5.06 7.87
N HIS A 501 -18.98 -3.98 8.53
CA HIS A 501 -18.25 -3.38 9.65
C HIS A 501 -19.02 -3.53 10.95
N ASN A 502 -18.30 -3.83 12.03
CA ASN A 502 -18.89 -3.79 13.37
C ASN A 502 -19.16 -2.33 13.76
N ARG A 503 -20.35 -2.05 14.29
CA ARG A 503 -20.80 -0.73 14.75
C ARG A 503 -21.18 -0.72 16.23
N ASP A 504 -20.82 -1.78 16.96
CA ASP A 504 -21.06 -1.90 18.39
C ASP A 504 -20.05 -1.05 19.13
N TYR A 505 -20.54 0.06 19.68
CA TYR A 505 -19.74 1.07 20.36
C TYR A 505 -19.00 0.51 21.58
N SER A 506 -19.57 -0.49 22.24
CA SER A 506 -18.97 -1.14 23.41
C SER A 506 -17.88 -2.16 23.03
N SER A 507 -17.79 -2.53 21.76
CA SER A 507 -16.91 -3.59 21.28
C SER A 507 -15.47 -3.12 21.05
N TYR A 508 -14.54 -4.05 21.24
CA TYR A 508 -13.16 -3.87 20.78
C TYR A 508 -13.02 -3.93 19.26
N LEU A 509 -14.11 -4.30 18.56
CA LEU A 509 -14.20 -4.38 17.12
C LEU A 509 -14.86 -3.16 16.47
N ASP A 510 -15.27 -2.13 17.22
CA ASP A 510 -15.92 -0.93 16.63
C ASP A 510 -15.13 -0.40 15.41
N GLY A 511 -15.83 -0.26 14.28
CA GLY A 511 -15.31 0.13 12.96
C GLY A 511 -14.55 -0.95 12.19
N SER A 512 -14.29 -2.11 12.78
CA SER A 512 -13.50 -3.19 12.16
C SER A 512 -14.28 -3.93 11.09
N LEU A 513 -13.62 -4.26 9.98
CA LEU A 513 -14.16 -5.10 8.91
C LEU A 513 -14.20 -6.57 9.34
N VAL A 514 -15.39 -7.17 9.32
CA VAL A 514 -15.63 -8.54 9.83
C VAL A 514 -16.12 -9.52 8.77
N ALA A 515 -16.70 -9.05 7.66
CA ALA A 515 -17.07 -9.89 6.53
C ALA A 515 -17.03 -9.11 5.20
N VAL A 516 -16.85 -9.82 4.11
CA VAL A 516 -16.88 -9.29 2.74
C VAL A 516 -17.63 -10.27 1.84
N GLU A 517 -18.53 -9.77 1.00
CA GLU A 517 -19.19 -10.53 -0.06
C GLU A 517 -18.82 -9.94 -1.42
N GLU A 518 -18.45 -10.78 -2.38
CA GLU A 518 -18.07 -10.40 -3.74
C GLU A 518 -18.96 -11.12 -4.74
N PHE A 519 -19.51 -10.36 -5.68
CA PHE A 519 -20.51 -10.80 -6.65
C PHE A 519 -20.02 -10.56 -8.08
N ASP A 520 -20.38 -11.48 -8.99
CA ASP A 520 -20.20 -11.32 -10.43
C ASP A 520 -21.11 -10.20 -10.97
N THR A 521 -20.87 -9.82 -12.23
CA THR A 521 -21.61 -8.76 -12.94
C THR A 521 -23.11 -9.07 -13.09
N ASN A 522 -23.50 -10.34 -13.05
CA ASN A 522 -24.89 -10.80 -13.07
C ASN A 522 -25.53 -10.86 -11.66
N GLY A 523 -24.81 -10.50 -10.59
CA GLY A 523 -25.28 -10.58 -9.21
C GLY A 523 -25.12 -11.93 -8.52
N ALA A 524 -24.53 -12.94 -9.17
CA ALA A 524 -24.19 -14.20 -8.52
C ALA A 524 -23.07 -13.99 -7.48
N MET A 525 -23.25 -14.49 -6.27
CA MET A 525 -22.19 -14.49 -5.26
C MET A 525 -21.03 -15.38 -5.73
N LEU A 526 -19.80 -14.89 -5.65
CA LEU A 526 -18.59 -15.63 -6.03
C LEU A 526 -17.71 -15.96 -4.81
N LEU A 527 -17.65 -15.06 -3.83
CA LEU A 527 -16.85 -15.23 -2.62
C LEU A 527 -17.51 -14.55 -1.42
N GLN A 528 -17.56 -15.26 -0.30
CA GLN A 528 -17.86 -14.68 1.02
C GLN A 528 -16.67 -14.93 1.95
N THR A 529 -16.07 -13.86 2.48
CA THR A 529 -15.01 -13.94 3.50
C THR A 529 -15.58 -13.54 4.85
N LYS A 530 -15.36 -14.36 5.88
CA LYS A 530 -15.82 -14.14 7.26
C LYS A 530 -14.64 -14.18 8.21
N LYS A 531 -14.56 -13.21 9.10
CA LYS A 531 -13.48 -13.10 10.10
C LYS A 531 -14.05 -13.19 11.51
N THR A 532 -13.36 -13.92 12.36
CA THR A 532 -13.55 -13.85 13.80
C THR A 532 -12.28 -13.38 14.46
N PHE A 533 -12.42 -12.74 15.62
CA PHE A 533 -11.32 -12.08 16.29
C PHE A 533 -11.23 -12.55 17.74
N THR A 534 -10.02 -12.51 18.26
CA THR A 534 -9.76 -12.53 19.70
C THR A 534 -9.15 -11.20 20.13
N ARG A 535 -9.34 -10.87 21.40
CA ARG A 535 -8.96 -9.60 22.00
C ARG A 535 -7.61 -9.73 22.69
N GLN A 536 -6.70 -8.79 22.45
CA GLN A 536 -5.51 -8.57 23.27
C GLN A 536 -5.51 -7.14 23.83
N ASN A 537 -5.61 -6.99 25.16
CA ASN A 537 -5.54 -5.68 25.80
C ASN A 537 -4.09 -5.18 25.91
N ILE A 538 -3.84 -4.00 25.33
CA ILE A 538 -2.50 -3.42 25.24
C ILE A 538 -2.29 -2.18 26.13
N GLY A 539 -3.37 -1.63 26.67
CA GLY A 539 -3.35 -0.55 27.65
C GLY A 539 -4.65 0.21 27.71
N ASN A 540 -4.59 1.48 28.11
CA ASN A 540 -5.72 2.42 28.15
C ASN A 540 -5.36 3.68 27.33
N VAL A 541 -6.32 4.25 26.60
CA VAL A 541 -6.15 5.50 25.82
C VAL A 541 -6.41 6.78 26.61
N GLY A 542 -6.89 6.69 27.86
CA GLY A 542 -7.22 7.81 28.73
C GLY A 542 -8.58 8.45 28.46
N PHE A 543 -9.46 7.82 27.69
CA PHE A 543 -10.77 8.39 27.34
C PHE A 543 -11.71 8.45 28.54
N GLU A 544 -12.41 9.58 28.69
CA GLU A 544 -13.55 9.74 29.59
C GLU A 544 -14.86 9.62 28.81
N LEU A 545 -15.89 9.08 29.46
CA LEU A 545 -17.29 8.97 28.98
C LEU A 545 -17.45 8.40 27.55
N SER A 546 -16.41 7.76 27.00
CA SER A 546 -16.41 7.08 25.73
C SER A 546 -15.71 5.73 25.86
N SER A 547 -16.08 4.79 24.99
CA SER A 547 -15.70 3.39 25.14
C SER A 547 -14.18 3.21 25.24
N GLY A 548 -13.40 3.82 24.34
CA GLY A 548 -11.94 3.64 24.28
C GLY A 548 -11.48 2.18 24.08
N VAL A 549 -12.41 1.21 24.10
CA VAL A 549 -12.17 -0.24 24.07
C VAL A 549 -11.55 -0.62 22.74
N ALA A 550 -12.10 -0.14 21.62
CA ALA A 550 -11.53 -0.39 20.31
C ALA A 550 -10.06 0.03 20.25
N HIS A 551 -9.67 1.20 20.78
CA HIS A 551 -8.28 1.67 20.72
C HIS A 551 -7.33 0.95 21.71
N SER A 552 -7.84 0.57 22.87
CA SER A 552 -7.11 -0.09 23.96
C SER A 552 -6.80 -1.57 23.71
N ASN A 553 -7.39 -2.14 22.65
CA ASN A 553 -7.29 -3.56 22.35
C ASN A 553 -6.88 -3.80 20.89
N ARG A 554 -6.05 -4.82 20.68
CA ARG A 554 -5.79 -5.38 19.34
C ARG A 554 -6.87 -6.42 19.04
N ALA A 555 -7.47 -6.29 17.86
CA ALA A 555 -8.30 -7.32 17.27
C ALA A 555 -7.37 -8.27 16.49
N LEU A 556 -7.13 -9.46 17.02
CA LEU A 556 -6.28 -10.48 16.42
C LEU A 556 -7.16 -11.50 15.68
N ILE A 557 -6.84 -11.81 14.42
CA ILE A 557 -7.68 -12.68 13.56
C ILE A 557 -7.59 -14.14 14.04
N ALA A 558 -8.62 -14.58 14.77
CA ALA A 558 -8.74 -15.93 15.31
C ALA A 558 -9.17 -16.94 14.24
N SER A 559 -10.04 -16.54 13.31
CA SER A 559 -10.32 -17.31 12.10
C SER A 559 -10.62 -16.42 10.90
N GLU A 560 -10.28 -16.93 9.72
CA GLU A 560 -10.73 -16.42 8.42
C GLU A 560 -11.29 -17.58 7.63
N VAL A 561 -12.57 -17.49 7.26
CA VAL A 561 -13.30 -18.49 6.46
C VAL A 561 -13.66 -17.86 5.12
N LYS A 562 -13.29 -18.51 4.02
CA LYS A 562 -13.59 -18.09 2.65
C LYS A 562 -14.45 -19.13 1.97
N GLU A 563 -15.69 -18.77 1.66
CA GLU A 563 -16.62 -19.61 0.91
C GLU A 563 -16.61 -19.16 -0.55
N TYR A 564 -16.03 -19.99 -1.43
CA TYR A 564 -16.06 -19.78 -2.87
C TYR A 564 -17.28 -20.47 -3.46
N TYR A 565 -18.16 -19.69 -4.04
CA TYR A 565 -19.33 -20.18 -4.74
C TYR A 565 -18.93 -20.51 -6.18
N ARG A 566 -19.14 -21.77 -6.56
CA ARG A 566 -18.58 -22.38 -7.77
C ARG A 566 -19.66 -23.14 -8.53
N VAL A 567 -19.31 -23.55 -9.73
CA VAL A 567 -20.18 -24.46 -10.48
C VAL A 567 -20.31 -25.78 -9.72
N GLY A 568 -21.55 -26.16 -9.39
CA GLY A 568 -21.87 -27.41 -8.69
C GLY A 568 -21.88 -27.32 -7.17
N GLY A 569 -21.64 -26.16 -6.55
CA GLY A 569 -21.70 -26.01 -5.08
C GLY A 569 -20.83 -24.88 -4.54
N LYS A 570 -20.25 -25.10 -3.37
CA LYS A 570 -19.28 -24.18 -2.75
C LYS A 570 -18.10 -24.93 -2.16
N ASP A 571 -16.94 -24.29 -2.15
CA ASP A 571 -15.75 -24.73 -1.44
C ASP A 571 -15.46 -23.76 -0.29
N VAL A 572 -15.25 -24.28 0.91
CA VAL A 572 -14.93 -23.53 2.12
C VAL A 572 -13.47 -23.74 2.48
N PHE A 573 -12.72 -22.64 2.58
CA PHE A 573 -11.33 -22.60 3.00
C PHE A 573 -11.24 -21.88 4.34
N THR A 574 -10.51 -22.46 5.28
CA THR A 574 -10.42 -21.97 6.65
C THR A 574 -8.97 -21.80 7.07
N LEU A 575 -8.67 -20.63 7.64
CA LEU A 575 -7.49 -20.36 8.44
C LEU A 575 -7.94 -20.17 9.89
N LEU A 576 -7.40 -20.97 10.80
CA LEU A 576 -7.52 -20.78 12.25
C LEU A 576 -6.17 -20.34 12.81
N THR A 577 -6.20 -19.38 13.73
CA THR A 577 -5.05 -18.97 14.54
C THR A 577 -5.32 -19.32 15.99
N THR A 578 -4.60 -20.31 16.52
CA THR A 578 -4.84 -20.85 17.87
C THR A 578 -3.96 -20.21 18.94
N SER A 579 -2.88 -19.53 18.56
CA SER A 579 -2.01 -18.82 19.52
C SER A 579 -1.30 -17.63 18.87
N TYR A 580 -0.91 -16.69 19.74
CA TYR A 580 -0.19 -15.47 19.40
C TYR A 580 0.94 -15.23 20.39
N ASP A 581 1.97 -14.51 19.97
CA ASP A 581 2.95 -13.94 20.89
C ASP A 581 2.42 -12.68 21.60
N ILE A 582 3.22 -12.15 22.53
CA ILE A 582 2.90 -10.95 23.31
C ILE A 582 2.75 -9.67 22.45
N TYR A 583 3.23 -9.68 21.21
CA TYR A 583 3.14 -8.57 20.25
C TYR A 583 1.98 -8.74 19.26
N GLY A 584 1.17 -9.79 19.43
CA GLY A 584 0.00 -10.08 18.62
C GLY A 584 0.32 -10.78 17.30
N LYS A 585 1.51 -11.40 17.16
CA LYS A 585 1.88 -12.16 15.96
C LYS A 585 1.42 -13.62 16.06
N PRO A 586 0.78 -14.19 15.02
CA PRO A 586 0.32 -15.58 15.03
C PRO A 586 1.47 -16.59 15.19
N THR A 587 1.43 -17.43 16.22
CA THR A 587 2.46 -18.45 16.51
C THR A 587 2.04 -19.88 16.14
N GLN A 588 0.74 -20.14 16.07
CA GLN A 588 0.19 -21.40 15.57
C GLN A 588 -1.00 -21.14 14.67
N THR A 589 -0.98 -21.72 13.47
CA THR A 589 -2.08 -21.65 12.53
C THR A 589 -2.42 -23.02 11.97
N HIS A 590 -3.71 -23.25 11.75
CA HIS A 590 -4.25 -24.45 11.10
C HIS A 590 -5.03 -24.02 9.86
N GLN A 591 -4.61 -24.52 8.71
CA GLN A 591 -5.19 -24.19 7.41
C GLN A 591 -5.79 -25.44 6.80
N TYR A 592 -7.02 -25.37 6.31
CA TYR A 592 -7.69 -26.49 5.66
C TYR A 592 -8.85 -26.02 4.79
N ASN A 593 -9.29 -26.86 3.87
CA ASN A 593 -10.48 -26.65 3.08
C ASN A 593 -11.40 -27.87 3.16
N ASP A 594 -12.68 -27.73 2.83
CA ASP A 594 -13.58 -28.88 2.64
C ASP A 594 -13.43 -29.52 1.24
N ALA A 595 -12.79 -28.81 0.30
CA ALA A 595 -12.43 -29.31 -1.01
C ALA A 595 -11.41 -30.46 -0.94
N ASN A 596 -11.45 -31.39 -1.91
CA ASN A 596 -10.38 -32.39 -2.12
C ASN A 596 -10.01 -33.25 -0.91
N GLY A 597 -10.99 -33.63 -0.10
CA GLY A 597 -10.82 -34.60 1.00
C GLY A 597 -10.24 -33.99 2.27
N ASN A 598 -10.65 -32.76 2.61
CA ASN A 598 -10.37 -32.07 3.86
C ASN A 598 -8.88 -32.02 4.21
N LYS A 599 -8.06 -31.45 3.32
CA LYS A 599 -6.61 -31.43 3.51
C LYS A 599 -6.25 -30.40 4.57
N HIS A 600 -5.51 -30.84 5.59
CA HIS A 600 -5.09 -29.98 6.70
C HIS A 600 -3.59 -29.67 6.66
N LYS A 601 -3.23 -28.46 7.08
CA LYS A 601 -1.85 -27.99 7.26
C LYS A 601 -1.73 -27.24 8.58
N TYR A 602 -0.92 -27.77 9.48
CA TYR A 602 -0.62 -27.13 10.76
C TYR A 602 0.77 -26.49 10.69
N ILE A 603 0.84 -25.22 11.07
CA ILE A 603 2.05 -24.41 10.98
C ILE A 603 2.34 -23.81 12.36
N GLN A 604 3.57 -24.00 12.82
CA GLN A 604 4.13 -23.29 13.97
C GLN A 604 5.10 -22.24 13.46
N THR A 605 4.93 -21.00 13.91
CA THR A 605 5.82 -19.89 13.59
C THR A 605 6.38 -19.30 14.87
N THR A 606 7.69 -19.13 14.91
CA THR A 606 8.38 -18.41 15.98
C THR A 606 8.98 -17.15 15.38
N TYR A 607 8.88 -16.06 16.13
CA TYR A 607 9.45 -14.76 15.75
C TYR A 607 10.65 -14.41 16.64
N ASN A 608 11.61 -13.71 16.06
CA ASN A 608 12.69 -13.08 16.79
C ASN A 608 12.28 -11.64 17.16
N ASN A 609 12.40 -11.33 18.45
CA ASN A 609 12.20 -10.00 19.01
C ASN A 609 13.52 -9.52 19.62
N ASP A 610 14.14 -8.47 19.08
CA ASP A 610 15.29 -7.81 19.69
C ASP A 610 14.81 -6.54 20.41
N LEU A 611 14.77 -6.58 21.74
CA LEU A 611 14.28 -5.47 22.55
C LEU A 611 15.31 -4.34 22.70
N THR A 612 16.59 -4.61 22.40
CA THR A 612 17.68 -3.64 22.45
C THR A 612 17.50 -2.58 21.38
N HIS A 613 17.22 -3.02 20.15
CA HIS A 613 16.96 -2.14 18.99
C HIS A 613 15.49 -2.09 18.61
N TRP A 614 14.62 -2.66 19.43
CA TRP A 614 13.17 -2.71 19.23
C TRP A 614 12.72 -3.27 17.86
N LEU A 615 13.33 -4.38 17.45
CA LEU A 615 12.97 -5.10 16.22
C LEU A 615 11.96 -6.20 16.58
N ILE A 616 10.69 -5.99 16.24
CA ILE A 616 9.56 -6.81 16.73
C ILE A 616 8.95 -7.65 15.61
N GLY A 617 8.77 -8.95 15.87
CA GLY A 617 8.00 -9.87 15.03
C GLY A 617 8.72 -10.32 13.77
N ARG A 618 10.06 -10.40 13.79
CA ARG A 618 10.85 -10.81 12.62
C ARG A 618 10.80 -12.33 12.44
N PRO A 619 10.72 -12.87 11.21
CA PRO A 619 10.64 -14.31 10.99
C PRO A 619 11.86 -15.04 11.58
N TYR A 620 11.66 -16.01 12.48
CA TYR A 620 12.76 -16.81 13.03
C TYR A 620 12.68 -18.26 12.58
N GLN A 621 11.55 -18.92 12.78
CA GLN A 621 11.40 -20.34 12.47
C GLN A 621 9.98 -20.65 12.03
N THR A 622 9.83 -21.49 11.01
CA THR A 622 8.56 -22.06 10.57
C THR A 622 8.67 -23.57 10.55
N LYS A 623 7.76 -24.23 11.26
CA LYS A 623 7.61 -25.69 11.24
C LYS A 623 6.24 -26.07 10.70
N VAL A 624 6.18 -27.17 9.97
CA VAL A 624 4.95 -27.74 9.44
C VAL A 624 4.79 -29.15 10.00
N PHE A 625 3.58 -29.48 10.45
CA PHE A 625 3.27 -30.84 10.91
C PHE A 625 3.19 -31.79 9.73
N ASN A 626 3.91 -32.90 9.79
CA ASN A 626 3.97 -33.90 8.71
C ASN A 626 3.10 -35.14 8.94
N GLY A 627 2.26 -35.15 10.00
CA GLY A 627 1.46 -36.32 10.41
C GLY A 627 1.94 -36.97 11.72
N SER A 628 3.18 -36.72 12.15
CA SER A 628 3.70 -37.25 13.43
C SER A 628 4.39 -36.18 14.27
N ILE A 629 5.22 -35.34 13.65
CA ILE A 629 5.97 -34.29 14.33
C ILE A 629 6.02 -33.00 13.52
N TYR A 630 6.29 -31.88 14.20
CA TYR A 630 6.58 -30.61 13.53
C TYR A 630 8.01 -30.61 12.97
N LYS A 631 8.13 -30.51 11.65
CA LYS A 631 9.40 -30.42 10.94
C LYS A 631 9.68 -28.98 10.55
N GLU A 632 10.89 -28.51 10.81
CA GLU A 632 11.34 -27.19 10.34
C GLU A 632 11.40 -27.17 8.81
N VAL A 633 10.70 -26.22 8.20
CA VAL A 633 10.71 -26.01 6.75
C VAL A 633 11.51 -24.76 6.38
N ALA A 634 11.55 -23.78 7.28
CA ALA A 634 12.33 -22.55 7.11
C ALA A 634 12.82 -22.03 8.46
N LYS A 635 14.02 -21.44 8.48
CA LYS A 635 14.56 -20.72 9.64
C LYS A 635 15.45 -19.57 9.19
N THR A 636 15.43 -18.47 9.92
CA THR A 636 16.38 -17.35 9.78
C THR A 636 17.01 -17.09 11.14
N THR A 637 18.33 -17.20 11.24
CA THR A 637 19.09 -16.78 12.42
C THR A 637 19.46 -15.30 12.29
N TYR A 638 19.74 -14.66 13.41
CA TYR A 638 20.12 -13.26 13.47
C TYR A 638 21.43 -13.11 14.21
N HIS A 639 22.25 -12.15 13.77
CA HIS A 639 23.46 -11.76 14.49
C HIS A 639 23.12 -11.22 15.89
N SER A 640 24.08 -11.22 16.82
CA SER A 640 23.85 -10.65 18.15
C SER A 640 23.42 -9.18 18.07
N ALA A 641 22.52 -8.76 18.96
CA ALA A 641 22.09 -7.37 19.09
C ALA A 641 23.27 -6.46 19.46
N THR A 642 24.12 -6.88 20.40
CA THR A 642 25.31 -6.12 20.82
C THR A 642 26.51 -6.31 19.89
N GLY A 643 26.41 -7.22 18.91
CA GLY A 643 27.46 -7.50 17.94
C GLY A 643 27.54 -6.46 16.82
N ARG A 644 28.58 -6.59 16.00
CA ARG A 644 28.87 -5.67 14.88
C ARG A 644 27.68 -5.46 13.92
N TYR A 645 26.93 -6.52 13.62
CA TYR A 645 25.83 -6.46 12.67
C TYR A 645 24.47 -6.19 13.32
N LYS A 646 24.41 -5.91 14.63
CA LYS A 646 23.24 -5.43 15.37
C LYS A 646 21.95 -6.09 14.93
N SER A 647 21.81 -7.39 15.20
CA SER A 647 20.58 -8.12 14.89
C SER A 647 20.23 -8.26 13.40
N GLN A 648 21.12 -7.98 12.44
CA GLN A 648 20.83 -8.31 11.03
C GLN A 648 20.66 -9.82 10.81
N PRO A 649 19.92 -10.25 9.77
CA PRO A 649 19.84 -11.66 9.37
C PRO A 649 21.24 -12.26 9.19
N ALA A 650 21.50 -13.43 9.76
CA ALA A 650 22.78 -14.13 9.68
C ALA A 650 22.72 -15.25 8.65
N ASP A 651 21.92 -16.29 8.92
CA ASP A 651 21.78 -17.46 8.05
C ASP A 651 20.31 -17.75 7.77
N GLN A 652 20.05 -18.29 6.59
CA GLN A 652 18.74 -18.82 6.19
C GLN A 652 18.85 -20.32 5.93
N TYR A 653 17.85 -21.05 6.42
CA TYR A 653 17.75 -22.49 6.31
C TYR A 653 16.45 -22.89 5.63
N SER A 654 16.52 -23.97 4.88
CA SER A 654 15.38 -24.70 4.33
C SER A 654 15.53 -26.16 4.73
N PHE A 655 14.49 -26.74 5.33
CA PHE A 655 14.49 -28.13 5.79
C PHE A 655 15.73 -28.51 6.64
N GLY A 656 16.12 -27.63 7.57
CA GLY A 656 17.27 -27.83 8.46
C GLY A 656 18.66 -27.64 7.83
N ARG A 657 18.75 -27.35 6.53
CA ARG A 657 20.01 -27.06 5.84
C ARG A 657 20.13 -25.56 5.57
N TRP A 658 21.23 -24.94 5.99
CA TRP A 658 21.48 -23.55 5.63
C TRP A 658 21.67 -23.44 4.11
N HIS A 659 21.20 -22.37 3.48
CA HIS A 659 21.36 -22.14 2.04
C HIS A 659 21.85 -20.73 1.71
N THR A 660 21.76 -19.79 2.65
CA THR A 660 22.30 -18.43 2.51
C THR A 660 22.91 -17.95 3.82
N ASN A 661 24.05 -17.29 3.75
CA ASN A 661 24.69 -16.56 4.85
C ASN A 661 24.92 -15.10 4.43
N TYR A 662 24.77 -14.17 5.38
CA TYR A 662 24.87 -12.73 5.17
C TYR A 662 25.89 -12.07 6.11
N THR A 663 26.70 -11.19 5.54
CA THR A 663 27.53 -10.23 6.28
C THR A 663 27.24 -8.82 5.79
N TYR A 664 27.56 -7.83 6.64
CA TYR A 664 27.16 -6.43 6.43
C TYR A 664 28.35 -5.48 6.58
N LEU A 665 28.17 -4.26 6.09
CA LEU A 665 29.03 -3.13 6.37
C LEU A 665 28.65 -2.50 7.73
N LEU A 666 29.49 -1.62 8.26
CA LEU A 666 29.24 -0.96 9.55
C LEU A 666 27.99 -0.06 9.55
N ASN A 667 27.63 0.47 8.38
CA ASN A 667 26.40 1.25 8.16
C ASN A 667 25.15 0.37 7.95
N GLY A 668 25.25 -0.94 8.13
CA GLY A 668 24.13 -1.88 8.04
C GLY A 668 23.77 -2.36 6.63
N LEU A 669 24.41 -1.84 5.58
CA LEU A 669 24.18 -2.31 4.21
C LEU A 669 24.79 -3.71 3.98
N PRO A 670 24.24 -4.52 3.06
CA PRO A 670 24.81 -5.82 2.71
C PRO A 670 26.29 -5.71 2.28
N ASN A 671 27.13 -6.65 2.70
CA ASN A 671 28.53 -6.73 2.29
C ASN A 671 28.77 -7.99 1.47
N LYS A 672 28.43 -9.17 2.00
CA LYS A 672 28.60 -10.44 1.27
C LYS A 672 27.42 -11.36 1.52
N ILE A 673 26.92 -11.96 0.45
CA ILE A 673 25.92 -13.01 0.46
C ILE A 673 26.60 -14.29 -0.04
N THR A 674 26.63 -15.31 0.80
CA THR A 674 27.24 -16.61 0.49
C THR A 674 26.14 -17.66 0.39
N ARG A 675 26.18 -18.51 -0.64
CA ARG A 675 25.27 -19.66 -0.76
C ARG A 675 25.94 -20.91 -0.22
N ASN A 676 25.14 -21.90 0.19
CA ASN A 676 25.65 -23.20 0.63
C ASN A 676 26.08 -24.06 -0.55
N ALA A 677 27.16 -23.65 -1.20
CA ALA A 677 27.82 -24.34 -2.30
C ALA A 677 29.25 -23.82 -2.45
N ASN A 678 30.12 -24.63 -3.06
CA ASN A 678 31.51 -24.25 -3.30
C ASN A 678 31.59 -23.04 -4.23
N ASN A 679 32.35 -22.02 -3.81
CA ASN A 679 32.62 -20.82 -4.60
C ASN A 679 31.37 -20.10 -5.14
N GLN A 680 30.28 -20.06 -4.35
CA GLN A 680 29.07 -19.33 -4.71
C GLN A 680 28.78 -18.20 -3.73
N TRP A 681 29.20 -16.99 -4.10
CA TRP A 681 28.95 -15.79 -3.30
C TRP A 681 28.94 -14.52 -4.17
N VAL A 682 28.31 -13.47 -3.65
CA VAL A 682 28.39 -12.11 -4.20
C VAL A 682 28.76 -11.15 -3.08
N LYS A 683 29.69 -10.25 -3.36
CA LYS A 683 30.12 -9.20 -2.44
C LYS A 683 29.83 -7.83 -3.05
N TYR A 684 29.33 -6.94 -2.23
CA TYR A 684 28.95 -5.58 -2.57
C TYR A 684 29.82 -4.59 -1.78
N SER A 685 30.24 -3.53 -2.46
CA SER A 685 31.01 -2.46 -1.81
C SER A 685 30.83 -1.13 -2.54
N ASN A 686 31.46 -0.09 -1.98
CA ASN A 686 31.50 1.25 -2.55
C ASN A 686 30.10 1.87 -2.76
N TYR A 687 29.21 1.68 -1.79
CA TYR A 687 27.83 2.15 -1.87
C TYR A 687 27.72 3.66 -2.06
N TYR A 688 26.77 4.09 -2.90
CA TYR A 688 26.33 5.47 -3.01
C TYR A 688 24.81 5.52 -3.12
N ARG A 689 24.17 6.36 -2.30
CA ARG A 689 22.70 6.45 -2.19
C ARG A 689 21.99 5.10 -1.96
N GLY A 690 22.62 4.22 -1.18
CA GLY A 690 22.09 2.87 -0.88
C GLY A 690 22.33 1.83 -1.97
N ILE A 691 22.89 2.20 -3.13
CA ILE A 691 23.16 1.31 -4.26
C ILE A 691 24.65 0.93 -4.29
N PRO A 692 25.01 -0.36 -4.39
CA PRO A 692 26.41 -0.77 -4.48
C PRO A 692 27.01 -0.40 -5.84
N ARG A 693 28.19 0.22 -5.84
CA ARG A 693 28.93 0.57 -7.07
C ARG A 693 29.93 -0.48 -7.52
N THR A 694 30.23 -1.44 -6.65
CA THR A 694 31.14 -2.54 -6.96
C THR A 694 30.51 -3.86 -6.55
N ILE A 695 30.42 -4.78 -7.50
CA ILE A 695 29.89 -6.13 -7.35
C ILE A 695 31.04 -7.08 -7.64
N GLN A 696 31.41 -7.91 -6.68
CA GLN A 696 32.47 -8.89 -6.81
C GLN A 696 31.88 -10.29 -6.69
N THR A 697 32.21 -11.17 -7.61
CA THR A 697 31.83 -12.58 -7.60
C THR A 697 33.06 -13.43 -7.91
N PRO A 698 33.06 -14.73 -7.59
CA PRO A 698 34.05 -15.63 -8.12
C PRO A 698 33.76 -15.96 -9.59
N LYS A 699 34.79 -16.33 -10.34
CA LYS A 699 34.62 -16.92 -11.68
C LYS A 699 34.14 -18.38 -11.57
N SER A 700 33.25 -18.81 -12.48
CA SER A 700 32.58 -20.13 -12.42
C SER A 700 33.55 -21.34 -12.33
N ARG A 701 34.78 -21.20 -12.86
CA ARG A 701 35.80 -22.27 -12.90
C ARG A 701 37.18 -21.84 -12.38
N SER A 702 37.27 -20.75 -11.62
CA SER A 702 38.55 -20.25 -11.07
C SER A 702 38.36 -19.74 -9.64
N THR A 703 39.46 -19.75 -8.87
CA THR A 703 39.55 -19.05 -7.58
C THR A 703 39.66 -17.53 -7.75
N ASP A 704 39.88 -17.05 -8.98
CA ASP A 704 39.92 -15.63 -9.30
C ASP A 704 38.56 -14.95 -9.14
N PHE A 705 38.62 -13.66 -8.84
CA PHE A 705 37.45 -12.81 -8.78
C PHE A 705 37.16 -12.17 -10.14
N GLN A 706 35.90 -11.82 -10.34
CA GLN A 706 35.44 -10.94 -11.40
C GLN A 706 34.62 -9.80 -10.79
N TYR A 707 34.57 -8.67 -11.48
CA TYR A 707 34.03 -7.43 -10.96
C TYR A 707 33.06 -6.81 -11.95
N GLY A 708 31.89 -6.42 -11.46
CA GLY A 708 30.95 -5.55 -12.14
C GLY A 708 30.89 -4.21 -11.43
N TYR A 709 30.68 -3.14 -12.19
CA TYR A 709 30.69 -1.77 -11.68
C TYR A 709 29.39 -1.03 -12.02
N ARG A 710 29.02 -0.07 -11.16
CA ARG A 710 27.94 0.87 -11.41
C ARG A 710 28.40 2.29 -11.05
N ILE A 711 28.02 3.27 -11.85
CA ILE A 711 28.09 4.69 -11.46
C ILE A 711 26.68 5.14 -11.11
N VAL A 712 26.52 5.79 -9.96
CA VAL A 712 25.22 6.21 -9.42
C VAL A 712 25.24 7.72 -9.19
N ASN A 713 24.19 8.42 -9.63
CA ASN A 713 24.08 9.87 -9.44
C ASN A 713 23.41 10.24 -8.10
N ALA A 714 23.37 11.55 -7.79
CA ALA A 714 22.81 12.03 -6.52
C ALA A 714 21.31 11.72 -6.34
N ASN A 715 20.58 11.45 -7.43
CA ASN A 715 19.17 11.05 -7.42
C ASN A 715 18.95 9.54 -7.24
N ALA A 716 20.00 8.79 -6.88
CA ALA A 716 19.98 7.33 -6.73
C ALA A 716 19.65 6.59 -8.03
N GLN A 717 20.12 7.10 -9.17
CA GLN A 717 19.94 6.48 -10.48
C GLN A 717 21.28 5.95 -11.01
N VAL A 718 21.26 4.78 -11.65
CA VAL A 718 22.45 4.18 -12.26
C VAL A 718 22.71 4.85 -13.61
N THR A 719 23.83 5.56 -13.74
CA THR A 719 24.23 6.31 -14.95
C THR A 719 25.25 5.58 -15.81
N LYS A 720 25.86 4.51 -15.29
CA LYS A 720 26.71 3.61 -16.05
C LYS A 720 26.72 2.24 -15.40
N ILE A 721 26.75 1.18 -16.20
CA ILE A 721 27.14 -0.16 -15.75
C ILE A 721 28.38 -0.62 -16.50
N THR A 722 29.16 -1.49 -15.86
CA THR A 722 30.20 -2.28 -16.51
C THR A 722 30.04 -3.71 -16.03
N ASP A 723 29.86 -4.63 -16.96
CA ASP A 723 29.66 -6.05 -16.65
C ASP A 723 30.98 -6.73 -16.23
N PHE A 724 30.92 -8.05 -16.02
CA PHE A 724 32.08 -8.85 -15.60
C PHE A 724 33.14 -9.04 -16.69
N GLU A 725 32.79 -8.79 -17.96
CA GLU A 725 33.68 -8.90 -19.12
C GLU A 725 34.30 -7.54 -19.50
N GLY A 726 33.86 -6.46 -18.86
CA GLY A 726 34.34 -5.09 -19.12
C GLY A 726 33.51 -4.32 -20.13
N ASN A 727 32.43 -4.90 -20.67
CA ASN A 727 31.50 -4.18 -21.54
C ASN A 727 30.73 -3.15 -20.69
N CYS A 728 30.50 -1.96 -21.24
CA CYS A 728 29.76 -0.92 -20.51
C CYS A 728 28.66 -0.25 -21.32
N GLU A 729 27.67 0.24 -20.57
CA GLU A 729 26.54 1.03 -21.06
C GLU A 729 26.39 2.27 -20.18
N ASN A 730 26.26 3.45 -20.80
CA ASN A 730 25.92 4.70 -20.13
C ASN A 730 24.40 4.95 -20.23
N TYR A 731 23.84 5.60 -19.21
CA TYR A 731 22.41 5.91 -19.12
C TYR A 731 22.18 7.38 -18.80
N SER A 732 21.20 7.98 -19.47
CA SER A 732 20.70 9.32 -19.15
C SER A 732 19.21 9.29 -18.83
N TYR A 733 18.77 10.24 -18.00
CA TYR A 733 17.39 10.33 -17.52
C TYR A 733 16.84 11.74 -17.72
N ASN A 734 15.53 11.86 -17.91
CA ASN A 734 14.85 13.16 -17.85
C ASN A 734 14.64 13.63 -16.39
N THR A 735 14.02 14.80 -16.21
CA THR A 735 13.81 15.43 -14.89
C THR A 735 12.88 14.63 -13.95
N LEU A 736 12.02 13.76 -14.48
CA LEU A 736 11.20 12.81 -13.69
C LEU A 736 11.95 11.53 -13.33
N GLY A 737 13.12 11.31 -13.93
CA GLY A 737 13.90 10.10 -13.77
C GLY A 737 13.52 8.94 -14.69
N ARG A 738 12.79 9.21 -15.78
CA ARG A 738 12.57 8.24 -16.87
C ARG A 738 13.80 8.18 -17.77
N LEU A 739 14.15 6.98 -18.24
CA LEU A 739 15.32 6.73 -19.09
C LEU A 739 15.14 7.39 -20.47
N ILE A 740 16.16 8.12 -20.95
CA ILE A 740 16.14 8.80 -22.26
C ILE A 740 17.26 8.34 -23.21
N LEU A 741 18.27 7.65 -22.70
CA LEU A 741 19.40 7.18 -23.50
C LEU A 741 19.98 5.91 -22.86
N ILE A 742 20.27 4.92 -23.70
CA ILE A 742 21.19 3.83 -23.44
C ILE A 742 22.29 3.93 -24.49
N ASP A 743 23.52 4.12 -24.03
CA ASP A 743 24.70 4.41 -24.86
C ASP A 743 25.78 3.36 -24.58
N PRO A 744 25.85 2.29 -25.40
CA PRO A 744 26.94 1.32 -25.29
C PRO A 744 28.30 1.99 -25.49
N CYS A 745 29.26 1.66 -24.64
CA CYS A 745 30.61 2.24 -24.75
C CYS A 745 31.36 1.81 -26.02
N ASP A 746 31.02 0.64 -26.56
CA ASP A 746 31.56 0.17 -27.84
C ASP A 746 30.76 0.80 -28.98
N ALA A 747 31.43 1.70 -29.73
CA ALA A 747 30.85 2.45 -30.84
C ALA A 747 30.33 1.58 -32.00
N LYS A 748 30.62 0.27 -32.01
CA LYS A 748 30.00 -0.68 -32.95
C LYS A 748 28.50 -0.87 -32.72
N TRP A 749 28.01 -0.55 -31.54
CA TRP A 749 26.60 -0.66 -31.18
C TRP A 749 25.93 0.71 -31.18
N SER A 750 24.85 0.83 -31.94
CA SER A 750 24.06 2.06 -31.98
C SER A 750 23.37 2.32 -30.64
N ASN A 751 23.31 3.60 -30.27
CA ASN A 751 22.59 4.09 -29.09
C ASN A 751 21.09 3.80 -29.20
N THR A 752 20.49 3.49 -28.06
CA THR A 752 19.04 3.46 -27.91
C THR A 752 18.59 4.80 -27.35
N ASN A 753 18.02 5.64 -28.20
CA ASN A 753 17.43 6.92 -27.78
C ASN A 753 15.97 6.71 -27.42
N ILE A 754 15.54 7.30 -26.30
CA ILE A 754 14.18 7.21 -25.78
C ILE A 754 13.68 8.64 -25.55
N SER A 755 12.53 8.98 -26.14
CA SER A 755 11.87 10.26 -25.93
C SER A 755 10.43 10.07 -25.49
N TYR A 756 9.93 11.07 -24.76
CA TYR A 756 8.55 11.10 -24.29
C TYR A 756 7.88 12.36 -24.84
N SER A 757 6.76 12.20 -25.51
CA SER A 757 5.95 13.31 -26.03
C SER A 757 4.47 13.09 -25.69
N GLN A 758 3.63 14.04 -26.10
CA GLN A 758 2.18 13.90 -26.08
C GLN A 758 1.64 13.96 -27.50
N THR A 759 0.55 13.23 -27.76
CA THR A 759 -0.21 13.34 -29.00
C THR A 759 -0.96 14.68 -29.07
N SER A 760 -1.06 15.27 -30.26
CA SER A 760 -1.86 16.48 -30.51
C SER A 760 -3.31 16.18 -30.90
N GLY A 761 -3.66 14.91 -31.09
CA GLY A 761 -4.96 14.45 -31.57
C GLY A 761 -4.90 12.98 -32.00
N GLY A 762 -5.91 12.52 -32.75
CA GLY A 762 -5.88 11.20 -33.37
C GLY A 762 -4.84 11.11 -34.48
N ILE A 763 -4.03 10.04 -34.47
CA ILE A 763 -2.88 9.87 -35.38
C ILE A 763 -3.05 8.66 -36.33
N GLY A 764 -4.28 8.30 -36.66
CA GLY A 764 -4.59 7.17 -37.55
C GLY A 764 -4.52 5.78 -36.89
N ILE A 765 -4.26 5.71 -35.58
CA ILE A 765 -4.37 4.48 -34.78
C ILE A 765 -5.66 4.58 -33.93
N PRO A 766 -6.62 3.65 -34.04
CA PRO A 766 -7.87 3.73 -33.27
C PRO A 766 -7.62 3.77 -31.75
N GLY A 767 -8.36 4.65 -31.07
CA GLY A 767 -8.20 4.92 -29.64
C GLY A 767 -7.19 6.01 -29.31
N THR A 768 -6.37 6.45 -30.27
CA THR A 768 -5.47 7.60 -30.06
C THR A 768 -6.26 8.91 -30.05
N VAL A 769 -6.04 9.71 -29.02
CA VAL A 769 -6.63 11.04 -28.81
C VAL A 769 -5.53 12.01 -28.40
N SER A 770 -5.83 13.30 -28.18
CA SER A 770 -4.85 14.26 -27.67
C SER A 770 -4.34 13.90 -26.26
N ASP A 771 -3.18 14.44 -25.89
CA ASP A 771 -2.59 14.40 -24.55
C ASP A 771 -2.13 13.03 -24.04
N MET A 772 -2.24 11.99 -24.86
CA MET A 772 -1.71 10.66 -24.56
C MET A 772 -0.18 10.69 -24.52
N THR A 773 0.40 10.04 -23.51
CA THR A 773 1.86 9.91 -23.45
C THR A 773 2.35 8.95 -24.54
N VAL A 774 3.37 9.35 -25.28
CA VAL A 774 4.03 8.52 -26.29
C VAL A 774 5.48 8.33 -25.90
N GLN A 775 5.93 7.08 -25.78
CA GLN A 775 7.35 6.75 -25.71
C GLN A 775 7.84 6.38 -27.11
N THR A 776 8.82 7.10 -27.63
CA THR A 776 9.49 6.75 -28.88
C THR A 776 10.88 6.22 -28.58
N VAL A 777 11.17 4.99 -29.01
CA VAL A 777 12.46 4.32 -28.91
C VAL A 777 13.06 4.18 -30.31
N SER A 778 14.33 4.54 -30.46
CA SER A 778 15.07 4.40 -31.72
C SER A 778 16.47 3.83 -31.49
N GLN A 779 16.87 2.85 -32.29
CA GLN A 779 18.20 2.25 -32.26
C GLN A 779 18.62 1.86 -33.69
N GLY A 780 19.64 2.51 -34.26
CA GLY A 780 19.94 2.35 -35.69
C GLY A 780 18.72 2.69 -36.55
N ASP A 781 18.27 1.77 -37.40
CA ASP A 781 17.04 1.92 -38.19
C ASP A 781 15.78 1.47 -37.44
N TYR A 782 15.90 0.73 -36.33
CA TYR A 782 14.75 0.31 -35.56
C TYR A 782 14.02 1.50 -34.93
N ARG A 783 12.69 1.50 -35.02
CA ARG A 783 11.80 2.47 -34.40
C ARG A 783 10.65 1.77 -33.70
N LYS A 784 10.29 2.28 -32.53
CA LYS A 784 9.11 1.86 -31.77
C LYS A 784 8.44 3.06 -31.13
N GLN A 785 7.12 3.15 -31.27
CA GLN A 785 6.28 4.07 -30.53
C GLN A 785 5.29 3.28 -29.69
N THR A 786 5.28 3.57 -28.38
CA THR A 786 4.27 3.06 -27.45
C THR A 786 3.36 4.20 -27.04
N PHE A 787 2.08 4.08 -27.38
CA PHE A 787 1.02 5.01 -27.01
C PHE A 787 0.36 4.52 -25.73
N TYR A 788 0.40 5.36 -24.71
CA TYR A 788 -0.14 5.05 -23.41
C TYR A 788 -1.46 5.79 -23.18
N ASP A 789 -2.42 5.09 -22.57
CA ASP A 789 -3.61 5.76 -22.02
C ASP A 789 -3.26 6.57 -20.75
N GLY A 790 -4.25 7.24 -20.17
CA GLY A 790 -4.07 8.08 -18.99
C GLY A 790 -3.54 7.33 -17.76
N LEU A 791 -3.75 6.01 -17.68
CA LEU A 791 -3.19 5.16 -16.62
C LEU A 791 -1.80 4.61 -16.99
N LEU A 792 -1.15 5.17 -18.02
CA LEU A 792 0.13 4.69 -18.54
C LEU A 792 0.13 3.21 -18.94
N ARG A 793 -1.01 2.68 -19.42
CA ARG A 793 -1.11 1.33 -19.98
C ARG A 793 -0.81 1.37 -21.47
N PRO A 794 -0.01 0.44 -22.01
CA PRO A 794 0.34 0.45 -23.43
C PRO A 794 -0.88 0.08 -24.28
N MET A 795 -1.61 1.10 -24.73
CA MET A 795 -2.85 0.97 -25.51
C MET A 795 -2.53 0.60 -26.97
N ALA A 796 -1.45 1.15 -27.54
CA ALA A 796 -0.99 0.78 -28.86
C ALA A 796 0.53 0.80 -28.96
N VAL A 797 1.08 -0.10 -29.77
CA VAL A 797 2.50 -0.16 -30.13
C VAL A 797 2.60 -0.14 -31.64
N LYS A 798 3.44 0.75 -32.17
CA LYS A 798 3.83 0.82 -33.59
C LYS A 798 5.33 0.56 -33.68
N GLU A 799 5.75 -0.41 -34.47
CA GLU A 799 7.18 -0.68 -34.73
C GLU A 799 7.45 -0.70 -36.23
N TRP A 800 8.60 -0.20 -36.65
CA TRP A 800 9.03 -0.23 -38.05
C TRP A 800 10.55 -0.13 -38.17
N ASP A 801 11.06 -0.51 -39.33
CA ASP A 801 12.39 -0.15 -39.81
C ASP A 801 12.31 1.20 -40.52
N ASN A 802 13.13 2.16 -40.10
CA ASN A 802 13.12 3.52 -40.62
C ASN A 802 13.47 3.60 -42.12
N ASN A 803 14.27 2.66 -42.64
CA ASN A 803 14.64 2.60 -44.05
C ASN A 803 13.64 1.81 -44.91
N ASP A 804 12.73 1.05 -44.29
CA ASP A 804 11.68 0.30 -44.99
C ASP A 804 10.33 0.38 -44.27
N SER A 805 9.90 1.60 -43.97
CA SER A 805 8.68 1.82 -43.19
C SER A 805 7.41 1.27 -43.87
N SER A 806 7.35 1.26 -45.21
CA SER A 806 6.20 0.78 -45.98
C SER A 806 5.92 -0.71 -45.80
N ASN A 807 6.96 -1.54 -45.67
CA ASN A 807 6.79 -2.99 -45.61
C ASN A 807 6.93 -3.55 -44.18
N THR A 808 7.60 -2.82 -43.29
CA THR A 808 7.93 -3.31 -41.94
C THR A 808 7.04 -2.78 -40.83
N THR A 809 6.24 -1.74 -41.10
CA THR A 809 5.36 -1.16 -40.08
C THR A 809 4.37 -2.20 -39.56
N ARG A 810 4.36 -2.39 -38.25
CA ARG A 810 3.45 -3.28 -37.55
C ARG A 810 2.84 -2.63 -36.32
N TYR A 811 1.60 -3.01 -36.03
CA TYR A 811 0.79 -2.49 -34.95
C TYR A 811 0.33 -3.61 -34.03
N VAL A 812 0.29 -3.32 -32.73
CA VAL A 812 -0.42 -4.10 -31.71
C VAL A 812 -1.25 -3.14 -30.88
N ARG A 813 -2.53 -3.43 -30.66
CA ARG A 813 -3.44 -2.63 -29.82
C ARG A 813 -3.96 -3.47 -28.66
N THR A 814 -4.05 -2.87 -27.49
CA THR A 814 -4.54 -3.51 -26.27
C THR A 814 -5.56 -2.60 -25.59
N ASN A 815 -6.73 -3.15 -25.27
CA ASN A 815 -7.72 -2.50 -24.41
C ASN A 815 -7.70 -3.17 -23.05
N PHE A 816 -7.95 -2.41 -21.99
CA PHE A 816 -7.86 -2.89 -20.61
C PHE A 816 -9.16 -2.63 -19.84
N ASN A 817 -9.49 -3.52 -18.89
CA ASN A 817 -10.53 -3.25 -17.89
C ASN A 817 -10.00 -2.36 -16.74
N TYR A 818 -10.84 -2.10 -15.74
CA TYR A 818 -10.47 -1.28 -14.57
C TYR A 818 -9.43 -1.95 -13.65
N LEU A 819 -9.20 -3.25 -13.77
CA LEU A 819 -8.17 -4.01 -13.03
C LEU A 819 -6.82 -4.07 -13.76
N ASN A 820 -6.63 -3.26 -14.80
CA ASN A 820 -5.47 -3.27 -15.68
C ASN A 820 -5.24 -4.61 -16.40
N LYS A 821 -6.28 -5.42 -16.58
CA LYS A 821 -6.23 -6.67 -17.34
C LYS A 821 -6.67 -6.43 -18.79
N PRO A 822 -5.99 -7.03 -19.79
CA PRO A 822 -6.38 -6.88 -21.18
C PRO A 822 -7.78 -7.47 -21.40
N ILE A 823 -8.67 -6.77 -22.11
CA ILE A 823 -9.96 -7.28 -22.60
C ILE A 823 -9.93 -7.54 -24.10
N PHE A 824 -9.00 -6.91 -24.81
CA PHE A 824 -8.69 -7.18 -26.21
C PHE A 824 -7.20 -6.95 -26.43
N GLN A 825 -6.57 -7.79 -27.25
CA GLN A 825 -5.23 -7.59 -27.78
C GLN A 825 -5.22 -7.98 -29.26
N SER A 826 -4.88 -7.06 -30.16
CA SER A 826 -4.85 -7.36 -31.60
C SER A 826 -3.72 -8.33 -31.94
N GLN A 827 -3.85 -9.03 -33.07
CA GLN A 827 -2.70 -9.65 -33.72
C GLN A 827 -1.71 -8.56 -34.14
N GLN A 828 -0.44 -8.95 -34.28
CA GLN A 828 0.55 -8.08 -34.93
C GLN A 828 0.25 -8.01 -36.43
N THR A 829 0.08 -6.81 -36.96
CA THR A 829 -0.37 -6.60 -38.35
C THR A 829 0.14 -5.27 -38.91
N SER A 830 0.18 -5.12 -40.23
CA SER A 830 0.43 -3.82 -40.89
C SER A 830 -0.76 -2.86 -40.82
N SER A 831 -1.95 -3.33 -40.45
CA SER A 831 -3.15 -2.49 -40.29
C SER A 831 -3.25 -1.92 -38.87
N ALA A 832 -3.27 -0.59 -38.76
CA ALA A 832 -3.48 0.09 -37.47
C ALA A 832 -4.86 -0.22 -36.84
N SER A 833 -5.84 -0.67 -37.63
CA SER A 833 -7.24 -0.80 -37.22
C SER A 833 -7.80 -2.23 -37.23
N THR A 834 -6.94 -3.26 -37.29
CA THR A 834 -7.43 -4.66 -37.31
C THR A 834 -8.35 -4.98 -36.14
N TYR A 835 -9.47 -5.65 -36.41
CA TYR A 835 -10.36 -6.20 -35.38
C TYR A 835 -9.93 -7.61 -34.95
N TYR A 836 -8.98 -8.22 -35.66
CA TYR A 836 -8.50 -9.57 -35.37
C TYR A 836 -7.48 -9.59 -34.23
N GLY A 837 -7.68 -10.46 -33.25
CA GLY A 837 -6.96 -10.50 -31.99
C GLY A 837 -7.54 -11.50 -31.00
N ILE A 838 -7.14 -11.34 -29.74
CA ILE A 838 -7.57 -12.13 -28.60
C ILE A 838 -8.48 -11.26 -27.73
N ASN A 839 -9.71 -11.71 -27.51
CA ASN A 839 -10.66 -11.12 -26.57
C ASN A 839 -10.61 -11.90 -25.26
N TYR A 840 -10.58 -11.20 -24.14
CA TYR A 840 -10.56 -11.78 -22.79
C TYR A 840 -11.83 -11.38 -22.04
N SER A 841 -12.43 -12.34 -21.36
CA SER A 841 -13.51 -12.08 -20.41
C SER A 841 -13.14 -12.60 -19.02
N TYR A 842 -13.61 -11.90 -17.99
CA TYR A 842 -13.34 -12.20 -16.59
C TYR A 842 -14.65 -12.27 -15.81
N ASP A 843 -14.66 -12.96 -14.68
CA ASP A 843 -15.71 -12.82 -13.67
C ASP A 843 -15.44 -11.64 -12.72
N GLY A 844 -16.38 -11.35 -11.83
CA GLY A 844 -16.25 -10.28 -10.81
C GLY A 844 -15.09 -10.46 -9.81
N LEU A 845 -14.42 -11.62 -9.75
CA LEU A 845 -13.16 -11.82 -9.02
C LEU A 845 -11.92 -11.56 -9.90
N GLY A 846 -12.13 -11.17 -11.16
CA GLY A 846 -11.10 -10.96 -12.17
C GLY A 846 -10.48 -12.26 -12.70
N ARG A 847 -11.11 -13.42 -12.52
CA ARG A 847 -10.58 -14.70 -13.03
C ARG A 847 -11.01 -14.89 -14.49
N PRO A 848 -10.17 -15.46 -15.38
CA PRO A 848 -10.56 -15.69 -16.77
C PRO A 848 -11.80 -16.57 -16.89
N LYS A 849 -12.76 -16.19 -17.75
CA LYS A 849 -13.93 -16.98 -18.17
C LYS A 849 -13.77 -17.50 -19.59
N ALA A 850 -13.28 -16.66 -20.50
CA ALA A 850 -12.97 -17.05 -21.87
C ALA A 850 -11.80 -16.24 -22.45
N VAL A 851 -11.06 -16.89 -23.34
CA VAL A 851 -10.01 -16.30 -24.18
C VAL A 851 -10.35 -16.68 -25.62
N ASN A 852 -10.87 -15.73 -26.39
CA ASN A 852 -11.34 -15.97 -27.76
C ASN A 852 -10.43 -15.29 -28.78
N ASN A 853 -9.71 -16.07 -29.57
CA ASN A 853 -8.93 -15.60 -30.70
C ASN A 853 -9.78 -15.61 -31.98
N ASN A 854 -10.32 -14.44 -32.33
CA ASN A 854 -11.17 -14.28 -33.51
C ASN A 854 -10.36 -14.28 -34.84
N ALA A 855 -9.02 -14.29 -34.78
CA ALA A 855 -8.17 -14.40 -35.97
C ALA A 855 -8.05 -15.84 -36.49
N ILE A 856 -8.24 -16.84 -35.61
CA ILE A 856 -8.15 -18.27 -35.94
C ILE A 856 -9.40 -19.05 -35.52
N SER A 857 -10.49 -18.34 -35.19
CA SER A 857 -11.77 -18.90 -34.71
C SER A 857 -11.61 -19.90 -33.56
N GLY A 858 -10.78 -19.57 -32.57
CA GLY A 858 -10.49 -20.46 -31.43
C GLY A 858 -10.84 -19.84 -30.09
N GLN A 859 -11.71 -20.50 -29.32
CA GLN A 859 -12.07 -20.07 -27.98
C GLN A 859 -11.59 -21.07 -26.93
N ILE A 860 -10.88 -20.58 -25.91
CA ILE A 860 -10.59 -21.32 -24.69
C ILE A 860 -11.58 -20.83 -23.63
N SER A 861 -12.25 -21.73 -22.91
CA SER A 861 -13.17 -21.36 -21.83
C SER A 861 -12.79 -22.00 -20.50
N TYR A 862 -13.11 -21.32 -19.42
CA TYR A 862 -12.73 -21.67 -18.05
C TYR A 862 -13.97 -21.81 -17.19
N ARG A 863 -14.03 -22.88 -16.41
CA ARG A 863 -15.05 -23.08 -15.37
C ARG A 863 -14.39 -23.43 -14.05
N TYR A 864 -14.73 -22.69 -13.01
CA TYR A 864 -14.28 -22.94 -11.64
C TYR A 864 -15.32 -23.83 -10.96
N LEU A 865 -14.97 -25.09 -10.75
CA LEU A 865 -15.86 -26.11 -10.20
C LEU A 865 -15.56 -26.33 -8.71
N VAL A 866 -16.55 -26.87 -7.99
CA VAL A 866 -16.40 -27.39 -6.62
C VAL A 866 -15.29 -28.44 -6.53
N ASN A 867 -14.74 -28.64 -5.33
CA ASN A 867 -13.55 -29.42 -5.02
C ASN A 867 -12.27 -28.82 -5.60
N ASP A 868 -12.13 -27.49 -5.57
CA ASP A 868 -10.98 -26.73 -6.07
C ASP A 868 -10.46 -27.21 -7.44
N LYS A 869 -11.40 -27.33 -8.38
CA LYS A 869 -11.15 -27.75 -9.75
C LYS A 869 -11.25 -26.56 -10.70
N VAL A 870 -10.40 -26.59 -11.72
CA VAL A 870 -10.50 -25.70 -12.87
C VAL A 870 -10.62 -26.57 -14.11
N GLU A 871 -11.74 -26.40 -14.81
CA GLU A 871 -12.00 -27.00 -16.11
C GLU A 871 -11.62 -25.99 -17.19
N VAL A 872 -10.79 -26.43 -18.13
CA VAL A 872 -10.35 -25.66 -19.30
C VAL A 872 -10.82 -26.43 -20.53
N ASN A 873 -11.67 -25.80 -21.33
CA ASN A 873 -12.04 -26.30 -22.65
C ASN A 873 -11.18 -25.59 -23.69
N ASP A 874 -10.40 -26.34 -24.46
CA ASP A 874 -9.55 -25.79 -25.52
C ASP A 874 -10.33 -25.40 -26.78
N ASN A 875 -9.63 -24.86 -27.77
CA ASN A 875 -10.25 -24.43 -29.03
C ASN A 875 -10.69 -25.58 -29.96
N LYS A 876 -10.41 -26.83 -29.60
CA LYS A 876 -10.85 -28.04 -30.31
C LYS A 876 -12.01 -28.76 -29.60
N GLY A 877 -12.47 -28.23 -28.46
CA GLY A 877 -13.52 -28.85 -27.66
C GLY A 877 -13.00 -29.88 -26.63
N ASN A 878 -11.69 -30.02 -26.46
CA ASN A 878 -11.13 -30.92 -25.46
C ASN A 878 -11.19 -30.29 -24.08
N VAL A 879 -11.68 -31.05 -23.12
CA VAL A 879 -11.87 -30.58 -21.75
C VAL A 879 -10.81 -31.17 -20.84
N THR A 880 -9.92 -30.33 -20.32
CA THR A 880 -8.95 -30.69 -19.28
C THR A 880 -9.42 -30.14 -17.93
N THR A 881 -9.62 -31.01 -16.96
CA THR A 881 -9.97 -30.63 -15.58
C THR A 881 -8.81 -30.90 -14.65
N THR A 882 -8.32 -29.84 -14.01
CA THR A 882 -7.23 -29.92 -13.03
C THR A 882 -7.76 -29.69 -11.63
N THR A 883 -7.41 -30.59 -10.71
CA THR A 883 -7.71 -30.51 -9.28
C THR A 883 -6.48 -30.04 -8.54
N TYR A 884 -6.62 -29.10 -7.61
CA TYR A 884 -5.49 -28.49 -6.91
C TYR A 884 -5.46 -28.79 -5.41
N LEU A 885 -4.26 -28.87 -4.85
CA LEU A 885 -4.02 -28.85 -3.42
C LEU A 885 -3.86 -27.42 -2.93
N SER A 886 -4.70 -27.07 -1.96
CA SER A 886 -4.82 -25.75 -1.36
C SER A 886 -5.28 -25.92 0.09
N TYR A 887 -5.22 -24.85 0.90
CA TYR A 887 -5.55 -24.93 2.33
C TYR A 887 -6.40 -23.74 2.79
N ALA A 888 -5.82 -22.55 2.99
CA ALA A 888 -6.56 -21.37 3.48
C ALA A 888 -7.20 -20.51 2.37
N SER A 889 -6.84 -20.77 1.12
CA SER A 889 -7.43 -20.16 -0.07
C SER A 889 -7.10 -21.01 -1.29
N PRO A 890 -7.88 -20.94 -2.37
CA PRO A 890 -7.57 -21.58 -3.64
C PRO A 890 -6.16 -21.24 -4.11
N SER A 891 -5.45 -22.23 -4.64
CA SER A 891 -4.13 -22.03 -5.25
C SER A 891 -3.99 -22.98 -6.43
N GLN A 892 -3.49 -22.47 -7.55
CA GLN A 892 -3.22 -23.28 -8.74
C GLN A 892 -1.75 -23.76 -8.82
N SER A 893 -0.98 -23.62 -7.73
CA SER A 893 0.46 -23.94 -7.71
C SER A 893 0.79 -25.43 -7.58
N MET A 894 -0.14 -26.24 -7.10
CA MET A 894 0.07 -27.66 -6.83
C MET A 894 -1.08 -28.50 -7.40
N PRO A 895 -1.04 -28.85 -8.70
CA PRO A 895 -2.00 -29.79 -9.26
C PRO A 895 -1.80 -31.18 -8.64
N ILE A 896 -2.90 -31.83 -8.24
CA ILE A 896 -2.89 -33.19 -7.67
C ILE A 896 -3.57 -34.23 -8.56
N LEU A 897 -4.39 -33.78 -9.51
CA LEU A 897 -5.01 -34.63 -10.53
C LEU A 897 -5.28 -33.80 -11.78
N ILE A 898 -4.92 -34.33 -12.95
CA ILE A 898 -5.22 -33.75 -14.25
C ILE A 898 -5.98 -34.81 -15.05
N ASN A 899 -7.26 -34.55 -15.33
CA ASN A 899 -8.09 -35.38 -16.20
C ASN A 899 -8.17 -34.70 -17.56
N SER A 900 -7.66 -35.35 -18.60
CA SER A 900 -7.65 -34.84 -19.97
C SER A 900 -7.97 -35.98 -20.94
N PRO A 901 -8.56 -35.71 -22.11
CA PRO A 901 -8.80 -36.75 -23.11
C PRO A 901 -7.46 -37.37 -23.56
N ALA A 902 -7.42 -38.70 -23.65
CA ALA A 902 -6.30 -39.43 -24.23
C ALA A 902 -6.51 -39.55 -25.75
N ASN A 903 -5.42 -39.45 -26.54
CA ASN A 903 -5.38 -39.63 -28.00
C ASN A 903 -6.03 -38.53 -28.87
N VAL A 904 -5.83 -37.25 -28.55
CA VAL A 904 -6.26 -36.12 -29.40
C VAL A 904 -5.12 -35.50 -30.19
#